data_AF-A0A970DGQ4-F1
#
_entry.id   AF-A0A970DGQ4-F1
#
_cell.length_a   1.000
_cell.length_b   1.000
_cell.length_c   1.000
_cell.angle_alpha   90.00
_cell.angle_beta   90.00
_cell.angle_gamma   90.00
#
_symmetry.space_group_name_H-M   'P 1'
#
loop_
_entity.id
_entity.type
_entity.pdbx_description
1 polymer ?
#
loop_
_entity_poly.entity_id
_entity_poly.type
_entity_poly.pdbx_seq_one_letter_code
_entity_poly.pdbx_strand_id
1 'polypeptide(L)'
;MFVAVEKKTNEPMPFLAEYEDIDYIDLSTYSLPDKSIPYLLGEKISRKFEMLALEKNGNELLLAMKDPKNIFAIDSAALITSLDIKPVLVDPEKLMQKMDEVFYKQKQEETVISNAVPDIEEKEKKKEKEKKAESATVFKEKLGNILISQNAIDEEQLEKALEIQKKNNDMPLGTILVQEGYINKEQLFNALEEQTGIEYFDLDGVEIPDEVIKLVDKKLAYAYTLLPVKIESEFLYVAMIDPGNIYAIDDVRLATGYEVRPMLADKDLIIEKLETYYQQEIEAEPESEQFEEIDLENEIEKVKEEIEIEVKKEEQVEKTINISDVENAPIVRLVNMIFKSAIDKRASDIHIEAYEDCVMVRFRIDGQLVEVMKQDKKIQQILVARIKIISGLNIAEKRIPQDGRIALKINNKNYDFRVSTLPTMFGEKVVIRVLDKDGFNKEKTELGFFDDDLVKFDSILSHPHGIVLVTGPTGSGKSTTLYTALRELCKPNVNIMTVEDPVEATVRGVNQVQVNVKTGMTFASALRAFLRQDPDIIMVGEIRDRETAEIAIRAAITGHLVLSTLHTNDSVSSIDRLIDMGVEPFLIASSLVGVLAQRLVRRLCPKCKEEYIAKEHEMKILKLNEETRIYKPVGCPECNGSGYKGRIAAYEILMINGEMRELISQNAPIETIRQLALQNGMKTLFDSCTRLILEGITSLEEMMSVVSINE
;
A
#
# COMPACT_ATOMS: atom_id res chain seq x y z
N MET A 1 -45.16 -38.28 29.75
CA MET A 1 -46.23 -37.44 30.31
C MET A 1 -46.25 -36.17 29.47
N PHE A 2 -47.16 -36.09 28.51
CA PHE A 2 -47.35 -34.91 27.69
C PHE A 2 -47.90 -33.79 28.59
N VAL A 3 -47.19 -32.68 28.69
CA VAL A 3 -47.77 -31.42 29.18
C VAL A 3 -47.77 -30.47 27.99
N ALA A 4 -48.97 -30.18 27.52
CA ALA A 4 -49.25 -29.12 26.58
C ALA A 4 -48.87 -27.79 27.23
N VAL A 5 -48.02 -27.00 26.56
CA VAL A 5 -47.88 -25.58 26.86
C VAL A 5 -48.58 -24.84 25.74
N GLU A 6 -49.60 -24.09 26.15
CA GLU A 6 -50.50 -23.32 25.32
C GLU A 6 -49.74 -22.33 24.42
N LYS A 7 -50.15 -22.30 23.14
CA LYS A 7 -49.82 -21.20 22.22
C LYS A 7 -50.38 -19.89 22.79
N LYS A 8 -49.53 -19.08 23.41
CA LYS A 8 -49.73 -17.63 23.47
C LYS A 8 -49.22 -17.04 22.16
N THR A 9 -50.12 -16.38 21.45
CA THR A 9 -49.89 -15.61 20.24
C THR A 9 -49.00 -14.39 20.50
N ASN A 10 -48.03 -14.18 19.61
CA ASN A 10 -47.36 -12.93 19.20
C ASN A 10 -46.73 -12.09 20.34
N GLU A 11 -45.42 -12.04 20.53
CA GLU A 11 -44.36 -11.61 19.60
C GLU A 11 -43.05 -12.39 19.84
N PRO A 12 -42.34 -12.85 18.80
CA PRO A 12 -41.12 -13.67 18.94
C PRO A 12 -39.88 -12.90 19.42
N MET A 13 -39.87 -11.57 19.29
CA MET A 13 -38.66 -10.75 19.42
C MET A 13 -38.19 -10.49 20.87
N PRO A 14 -39.06 -10.22 21.86
CA PRO A 14 -38.62 -10.02 23.25
C PRO A 14 -37.96 -11.29 23.84
N PHE A 15 -38.44 -12.47 23.47
CA PHE A 15 -37.87 -13.75 23.89
C PHE A 15 -36.49 -14.02 23.25
N LEU A 16 -36.33 -13.64 21.97
CA LEU A 16 -35.04 -13.70 21.27
C LEU A 16 -34.01 -12.76 21.90
N ALA A 17 -34.40 -11.55 22.27
CA ALA A 17 -33.53 -10.58 22.93
C ALA A 17 -33.01 -11.07 24.29
N GLU A 18 -33.89 -11.67 25.11
CA GLU A 18 -33.54 -12.25 26.41
C GLU A 18 -32.64 -13.49 26.27
N TYR A 19 -32.81 -14.28 25.21
CA TYR A 19 -31.93 -15.42 24.91
C TYR A 19 -30.53 -14.99 24.43
N GLU A 20 -30.43 -13.85 23.75
CA GLU A 20 -29.17 -13.36 23.17
C GLU A 20 -28.44 -12.30 24.01
N ASP A 21 -28.97 -11.93 25.19
CA ASP A 21 -28.43 -10.90 26.09
C ASP A 21 -28.30 -9.52 25.40
N ILE A 22 -29.33 -9.13 24.63
CA ILE A 22 -29.38 -7.87 23.89
C ILE A 22 -30.63 -7.08 24.31
N ASP A 23 -30.50 -5.75 24.47
CA ASP A 23 -31.63 -4.88 24.78
C ASP A 23 -32.70 -4.92 23.66
N TYR A 24 -33.99 -5.00 24.02
CA TYR A 24 -35.11 -4.89 23.07
C TYR A 24 -35.91 -3.62 23.32
N ILE A 25 -36.25 -2.90 22.24
CA ILE A 25 -37.14 -1.73 22.28
C ILE A 25 -38.35 -1.97 21.39
N ASP A 26 -39.54 -1.79 21.95
CA ASP A 26 -40.78 -1.73 21.19
C ASP A 26 -40.99 -0.33 20.61
N LEU A 27 -40.76 -0.19 19.30
CA LEU A 27 -40.91 1.07 18.58
C LEU A 27 -42.36 1.58 18.46
N SER A 28 -43.36 0.74 18.76
CA SER A 28 -44.77 1.15 18.73
C SER A 28 -45.13 2.09 19.88
N THR A 29 -44.45 1.93 21.03
CA THR A 29 -44.64 2.76 22.22
C THR A 29 -43.49 3.76 22.43
N TYR A 30 -42.38 3.61 21.69
CA TYR A 30 -41.23 4.50 21.77
C TYR A 30 -41.47 5.85 21.05
N SER A 31 -41.31 6.94 21.79
CA SER A 31 -41.30 8.30 21.26
C SER A 31 -39.85 8.79 21.15
N LEU A 32 -39.45 9.24 19.96
CA LEU A 32 -38.13 9.83 19.74
C LEU A 32 -37.96 11.09 20.61
N PRO A 33 -36.97 11.13 21.52
CA PRO A 33 -36.71 12.29 22.37
C PRO A 33 -36.33 13.53 21.56
N ASP A 34 -35.51 13.32 20.52
CA ASP A 34 -35.06 14.36 19.60
C ASP A 34 -35.27 13.89 18.15
N LYS A 35 -36.06 14.65 17.40
CA LYS A 35 -36.45 14.33 16.02
C LYS A 35 -35.33 14.54 15.01
N SER A 36 -34.22 15.18 15.39
CA SER A 36 -33.06 15.39 14.52
C SER A 36 -32.10 14.19 14.51
N ILE A 37 -32.13 13.34 15.54
CA ILE A 37 -31.20 12.21 15.72
C ILE A 37 -31.24 11.18 14.58
N PRO A 38 -32.42 10.76 14.06
CA PRO A 38 -32.47 9.86 12.92
C PRO A 38 -31.74 10.38 11.66
N TYR A 39 -31.64 11.70 11.51
CA TYR A 39 -31.00 12.33 10.35
C TYR A 39 -29.47 12.28 10.39
N LEU A 40 -28.87 11.88 11.52
CA LEU A 40 -27.42 11.65 11.63
C LEU A 40 -26.93 10.54 10.70
N LEU A 41 -27.77 9.53 10.42
CA LEU A 41 -27.48 8.46 9.46
C LEU A 41 -28.05 8.76 8.06
N GLY A 42 -29.14 9.53 8.00
CA GLY A 42 -29.85 9.83 6.75
C GLY A 42 -30.69 8.65 6.23
N GLU A 43 -31.70 8.95 5.41
CA GLU A 43 -32.71 7.97 4.97
C GLU A 43 -32.10 6.80 4.19
N LYS A 44 -31.21 7.09 3.22
CA LYS A 44 -30.61 6.07 2.34
C LYS A 44 -29.86 5.00 3.13
N ILE A 45 -29.09 5.42 4.13
CA ILE A 45 -28.25 4.52 4.93
C ILE A 45 -29.10 3.76 5.95
N SER A 46 -30.04 4.46 6.59
CA SER A 46 -31.01 3.86 7.51
C SER A 46 -31.81 2.74 6.82
N ARG A 47 -32.26 2.95 5.57
CA ARG A 47 -32.98 1.93 4.77
C ARG A 47 -32.08 0.81 4.27
N LYS A 48 -30.86 1.13 3.80
CA LYS A 48 -29.91 0.13 3.30
C LYS A 48 -29.55 -0.91 4.35
N PHE A 49 -29.39 -0.49 5.60
CA PHE A 49 -28.95 -1.35 6.70
C PHE A 49 -30.06 -1.74 7.68
N GLU A 50 -31.33 -1.41 7.36
CA GLU A 50 -32.49 -1.67 8.23
C GLU A 50 -32.21 -1.23 9.69
N MET A 51 -31.83 0.03 9.87
CA MET A 51 -31.46 0.62 11.16
C MET A 51 -31.97 2.06 11.33
N LEU A 52 -32.19 2.50 12.58
CA LEU A 52 -32.65 3.85 12.90
C LEU A 52 -32.00 4.38 14.19
N ALA A 53 -31.38 5.55 14.13
CA ALA A 53 -30.83 6.20 15.32
C ALA A 53 -31.98 6.73 16.21
N LEU A 54 -32.03 6.29 17.48
CA LEU A 54 -33.10 6.62 18.40
C LEU A 54 -32.74 7.76 19.36
N GLU A 55 -31.54 7.70 19.94
CA GLU A 55 -31.10 8.61 20.99
C GLU A 55 -29.58 8.75 20.98
N LYS A 56 -29.07 9.93 21.36
CA LYS A 56 -27.65 10.19 21.54
C LYS A 56 -27.36 10.56 23.00
N ASN A 57 -26.60 9.71 23.68
CA ASN A 57 -26.20 9.88 25.07
C ASN A 57 -24.69 10.17 25.14
N GLY A 58 -24.31 11.44 25.05
CA GLY A 58 -22.91 11.85 25.04
C GLY A 58 -22.17 11.37 23.79
N ASN A 59 -21.24 10.43 23.95
CA ASN A 59 -20.48 9.81 22.86
C ASN A 59 -21.14 8.53 22.31
N GLU A 60 -22.25 8.07 22.89
CA GLU A 60 -22.93 6.84 22.51
C GLU A 60 -24.22 7.14 21.72
N LEU A 61 -24.47 6.38 20.66
CA LEU A 61 -25.67 6.44 19.83
C LEU A 61 -26.46 5.13 19.97
N LEU A 62 -27.69 5.23 20.46
CA LEU A 62 -28.62 4.11 20.57
C LEU A 62 -29.21 3.82 19.18
N LEU A 63 -28.90 2.66 18.64
CA LEU A 63 -29.22 2.29 17.26
C LEU A 63 -30.22 1.13 17.23
N ALA A 64 -31.46 1.40 16.80
CA ALA A 64 -32.46 0.36 16.58
C ALA A 64 -32.11 -0.42 15.32
N MET A 65 -32.03 -1.74 15.44
CA MET A 65 -31.65 -2.63 14.34
C MET A 65 -32.49 -3.91 14.36
N LYS A 66 -32.77 -4.46 13.18
CA LYS A 66 -33.31 -5.82 13.07
C LYS A 66 -32.29 -6.89 13.47
N ASP A 67 -31.02 -6.67 13.15
CA ASP A 67 -29.92 -7.57 13.49
C ASP A 67 -28.80 -6.78 14.21
N PRO A 68 -28.80 -6.77 15.55
CA PRO A 68 -27.80 -6.12 16.38
C PRO A 68 -26.39 -6.74 16.25
N LYS A 69 -26.22 -7.87 15.56
CA LYS A 69 -24.92 -8.50 15.31
C LYS A 69 -24.34 -8.12 13.94
N ASN A 70 -25.04 -7.31 13.15
CA ASN A 70 -24.54 -6.84 11.85
C ASN A 70 -23.42 -5.80 12.04
N ILE A 71 -22.18 -6.29 12.14
CA ILE A 71 -20.97 -5.48 12.34
C ILE A 71 -20.82 -4.42 11.23
N PHE A 72 -21.16 -4.73 9.98
CA PHE A 72 -21.06 -3.77 8.87
C PHE A 72 -21.99 -2.57 9.04
N ALA A 73 -23.20 -2.80 9.54
CA ALA A 73 -24.16 -1.73 9.81
C ALA A 73 -23.72 -0.87 11.01
N ILE A 74 -23.19 -1.50 12.06
CA ILE A 74 -22.64 -0.84 13.25
C ILE A 74 -21.43 0.02 12.87
N ASP A 75 -20.45 -0.54 12.16
CA ASP A 75 -19.24 0.18 11.72
C ASP A 75 -19.59 1.31 10.75
N SER A 76 -20.57 1.10 9.87
CA SER A 76 -21.05 2.16 8.97
C SER A 76 -21.67 3.30 9.76
N ALA A 77 -22.53 3.01 10.75
CA ALA A 77 -23.12 4.00 11.62
C ALA A 77 -22.05 4.76 12.43
N ALA A 78 -21.11 4.03 13.05
CA ALA A 78 -20.00 4.59 13.82
C ALA A 78 -19.14 5.53 12.98
N LEU A 79 -18.82 5.14 11.74
CA LEU A 79 -18.02 5.94 10.80
C LEU A 79 -18.71 7.25 10.41
N ILE A 80 -20.01 7.19 10.12
CA ILE A 80 -20.80 8.35 9.68
C ILE A 80 -20.98 9.34 10.83
N THR A 81 -21.29 8.84 12.04
CA THR A 81 -21.62 9.72 13.16
C THR A 81 -20.41 10.07 14.02
N SER A 82 -19.30 9.34 13.90
CA SER A 82 -18.14 9.41 14.81
C SER A 82 -18.54 9.20 16.28
N LEU A 83 -19.46 8.27 16.55
CA LEU A 83 -19.99 7.94 17.88
C LEU A 83 -19.86 6.44 18.15
N ASP A 84 -19.77 6.07 19.42
CA ASP A 84 -19.86 4.68 19.86
C ASP A 84 -21.30 4.19 19.67
N ILE A 85 -21.48 3.00 19.08
CA ILE A 85 -22.81 2.50 18.73
C ILE A 85 -23.28 1.48 19.76
N LYS A 86 -24.44 1.73 20.36
CA LYS A 86 -25.15 0.76 21.19
C LYS A 86 -26.33 0.18 20.41
N PRO A 87 -26.19 -1.02 19.82
CA PRO A 87 -27.27 -1.61 19.03
C PRO A 87 -28.36 -2.20 19.93
N VAL A 88 -29.61 -2.09 19.49
CA VAL A 88 -30.80 -2.58 20.19
C VAL A 88 -31.68 -3.34 19.21
N LEU A 89 -32.19 -4.50 19.62
CA LEU A 89 -33.11 -5.29 18.80
C LEU A 89 -34.48 -4.64 18.75
N VAL A 90 -35.06 -4.55 17.56
CA VAL A 90 -36.43 -4.06 17.36
C VAL A 90 -37.19 -4.93 16.36
N ASP A 91 -38.52 -4.84 16.37
CA ASP A 91 -39.36 -5.49 15.36
C ASP A 91 -39.14 -4.85 13.96
N PRO A 92 -38.84 -5.63 12.90
CA PRO A 92 -38.53 -5.10 11.57
C PRO A 92 -39.70 -4.35 10.91
N GLU A 93 -40.94 -4.81 11.10
CA GLU A 93 -42.12 -4.14 10.53
C GLU A 93 -42.33 -2.79 11.22
N LYS A 94 -42.12 -2.74 12.54
CA LYS A 94 -42.21 -1.49 13.32
C LYS A 94 -41.07 -0.53 12.99
N LEU A 95 -39.88 -1.04 12.75
CA LEU A 95 -38.74 -0.23 12.33
C LEU A 95 -39.02 0.48 11.00
N MET A 96 -39.53 -0.25 10.00
CA MET A 96 -39.88 0.32 8.70
C MET A 96 -41.01 1.36 8.80
N GLN A 97 -42.06 1.08 9.59
CA GLN A 97 -43.14 2.04 9.87
C GLN A 97 -42.59 3.33 10.49
N LYS A 98 -41.69 3.21 11.48
CA LYS A 98 -41.10 4.37 12.16
C LYS A 98 -40.19 5.17 11.23
N MET A 99 -39.43 4.50 10.37
CA MET A 99 -38.59 5.16 9.37
C MET A 99 -39.43 5.94 8.37
N ASP A 100 -40.53 5.38 7.91
CA ASP A 100 -41.47 6.07 7.04
C ASP A 100 -42.05 7.32 7.72
N GLU A 101 -42.44 7.23 9.00
CA GLU A 101 -42.92 8.39 9.78
C GLU A 101 -41.85 9.49 9.92
N VAL A 102 -40.60 9.10 10.21
CA VAL A 102 -39.50 10.01 10.48
C VAL A 102 -39.06 10.76 9.23
N PHE A 103 -38.91 10.05 8.10
CA PHE A 103 -38.39 10.61 6.84
C PHE A 103 -39.50 11.15 5.91
N TYR A 104 -40.79 11.03 6.29
CA TYR A 104 -41.92 11.55 5.52
C TYR A 104 -41.83 13.06 5.19
N LYS A 105 -41.18 13.85 6.05
CA LYS A 105 -41.14 15.33 5.92
C LYS A 105 -40.15 15.86 4.86
N GLN A 106 -39.13 15.10 4.45
CA GLN A 106 -38.18 15.57 3.42
C GLN A 106 -38.84 15.76 2.04
N LYS A 107 -39.96 15.08 1.77
CA LYS A 107 -40.69 15.19 0.49
C LYS A 107 -41.50 16.48 0.29
N GLN A 108 -41.75 17.29 1.32
CA GLN A 108 -42.57 18.51 1.17
C GLN A 108 -41.74 19.79 0.99
N GLU A 109 -40.50 19.83 1.48
CA GLU A 109 -39.64 21.03 1.37
C GLU A 109 -38.94 21.15 0.01
N GLU A 110 -38.66 20.04 -0.68
CA GLU A 110 -38.14 20.05 -2.06
C GLU A 110 -39.16 20.63 -3.07
N THR A 111 -40.46 20.55 -2.78
CA THR A 111 -41.53 21.09 -3.64
C THR A 111 -41.76 22.60 -3.56
N VAL A 112 -41.18 23.30 -2.58
CA VAL A 112 -41.43 24.75 -2.39
C VAL A 112 -40.44 25.63 -3.16
N ILE A 113 -39.28 25.09 -3.53
CA ILE A 113 -38.21 25.83 -4.21
C ILE A 113 -38.41 25.85 -5.75
N SER A 114 -39.28 25.01 -6.30
CA SER A 114 -39.49 24.87 -7.75
C SER A 114 -40.60 25.75 -8.36
N ASN A 115 -41.28 26.62 -7.60
CA ASN A 115 -42.42 27.41 -8.11
C ASN A 115 -42.04 28.80 -8.65
N ALA A 116 -41.04 28.86 -9.53
CA ALA A 116 -40.66 30.12 -10.18
C ALA A 116 -40.33 30.01 -11.69
N VAL A 117 -40.97 29.12 -12.46
CA VAL A 117 -41.13 29.26 -13.93
C VAL A 117 -42.38 28.47 -14.38
N PRO A 118 -43.31 29.02 -15.19
CA PRO A 118 -44.48 28.28 -15.67
C PRO A 118 -44.22 27.49 -16.96
N ASP A 119 -44.89 26.33 -17.03
CA ASP A 119 -45.47 25.64 -18.20
C ASP A 119 -44.57 25.10 -19.33
N ILE A 120 -44.12 23.84 -19.20
CA ILE A 120 -44.01 22.85 -20.31
C ILE A 120 -44.43 21.40 -19.92
N GLU A 121 -44.70 21.06 -18.65
CA GLU A 121 -44.74 19.65 -18.20
C GLU A 121 -46.11 18.93 -18.12
N GLU A 122 -47.07 19.20 -19.00
CA GLU A 122 -48.35 18.45 -18.99
C GLU A 122 -48.44 17.25 -19.95
N LYS A 123 -47.42 17.01 -20.79
CA LYS A 123 -47.41 15.84 -21.70
C LYS A 123 -46.47 14.71 -21.28
N GLU A 124 -45.49 14.96 -20.41
CA GLU A 124 -44.52 13.93 -19.99
C GLU A 124 -44.99 13.12 -18.78
N LYS A 125 -45.77 13.73 -17.87
CA LYS A 125 -46.27 13.08 -16.64
C LYS A 125 -47.26 11.93 -16.86
N LYS A 126 -47.86 11.80 -18.05
CA LYS A 126 -48.73 10.66 -18.39
C LYS A 126 -47.96 9.43 -18.87
N LYS A 127 -46.79 9.59 -19.52
CA LYS A 127 -45.96 8.46 -19.96
C LYS A 127 -45.13 7.85 -18.83
N GLU A 128 -44.78 8.64 -17.82
CA GLU A 128 -43.99 8.16 -16.67
C GLU A 128 -44.80 7.35 -15.65
N LYS A 129 -46.11 7.61 -15.53
CA LYS A 129 -46.98 6.88 -14.58
C LYS A 129 -47.33 5.46 -15.03
N GLU A 130 -47.34 5.20 -16.34
CA GLU A 130 -47.54 3.84 -16.87
C GLU A 130 -46.25 3.00 -16.79
N LYS A 131 -45.05 3.61 -16.86
CA LYS A 131 -43.77 2.89 -16.71
C LYS A 131 -43.39 2.55 -15.25
N LYS A 132 -43.87 3.30 -14.25
CA LYS A 132 -43.53 3.09 -12.83
C LYS A 132 -44.28 1.94 -12.14
N ALA A 133 -45.24 1.29 -12.82
CA ALA A 133 -45.99 0.16 -12.26
C ALA A 133 -45.34 -1.21 -12.50
N GLU A 134 -44.30 -1.32 -13.35
CA GLU A 134 -43.68 -2.61 -13.72
C GLU A 134 -42.32 -2.90 -13.07
N SER A 135 -41.71 -2.00 -12.29
CA SER A 135 -40.35 -2.20 -11.77
C SER A 135 -40.23 -2.33 -10.25
N ALA A 136 -41.06 -3.18 -9.63
CA ALA A 136 -40.96 -3.46 -8.19
C ALA A 136 -41.02 -4.95 -7.85
N THR A 137 -40.08 -5.75 -8.38
CA THR A 137 -39.57 -6.99 -7.75
C THR A 137 -38.19 -7.32 -8.33
N VAL A 138 -37.10 -6.89 -7.68
CA VAL A 138 -35.73 -7.29 -8.05
C VAL A 138 -35.34 -8.52 -7.23
N PHE A 139 -35.79 -9.69 -7.69
CA PHE A 139 -35.00 -10.92 -7.64
C PHE A 139 -34.88 -11.37 -9.09
N LYS A 140 -33.83 -10.92 -9.79
CA LYS A 140 -33.58 -11.31 -11.18
C LYS A 140 -33.34 -12.82 -11.23
N GLU A 141 -34.11 -13.53 -12.04
CA GLU A 141 -33.92 -14.96 -12.30
C GLU A 141 -32.48 -15.24 -12.76
N LYS A 142 -31.96 -16.43 -12.45
CA LYS A 142 -30.61 -16.83 -12.88
C LYS A 142 -30.59 -17.02 -14.39
N LEU A 143 -29.48 -16.65 -15.05
CA LEU A 143 -29.28 -16.77 -16.51
C LEU A 143 -29.73 -18.12 -17.08
N GLY A 144 -29.38 -19.23 -16.41
CA GLY A 144 -29.79 -20.58 -16.85
C GLY A 144 -31.31 -20.78 -16.88
N ASN A 145 -32.05 -20.20 -15.92
CA ASN A 145 -33.51 -20.30 -15.89
C ASN A 145 -34.16 -19.44 -16.98
N ILE A 146 -33.57 -18.27 -17.27
CA ILE A 146 -34.01 -17.38 -18.35
C ILE A 146 -33.81 -18.07 -19.70
N LEU A 147 -32.67 -18.73 -19.91
CA LEU A 147 -32.42 -19.48 -21.15
C LEU A 147 -33.34 -20.70 -21.31
N ILE A 148 -33.73 -21.35 -20.21
CA ILE A 148 -34.74 -22.43 -20.24
C ILE A 148 -36.13 -21.87 -20.56
N SER A 149 -36.53 -20.75 -19.93
CA SER A 149 -37.85 -20.15 -20.16
C SER A 149 -38.01 -19.63 -21.60
N GLN A 150 -36.93 -19.21 -22.23
CA GLN A 150 -36.86 -18.84 -23.65
C GLN A 150 -36.79 -20.05 -24.62
N ASN A 151 -36.78 -21.29 -24.11
CA ASN A 151 -36.51 -22.51 -24.88
C ASN A 151 -35.18 -22.49 -25.65
N ALA A 152 -34.18 -21.75 -25.16
CA ALA A 152 -32.85 -21.70 -25.77
C ALA A 152 -31.98 -22.89 -25.35
N ILE A 153 -32.18 -23.43 -24.14
CA ILE A 153 -31.53 -24.64 -23.62
C ILE A 153 -32.51 -25.52 -22.85
N ASP A 154 -32.19 -26.80 -22.70
CA ASP A 154 -32.91 -27.71 -21.78
C ASP A 154 -32.18 -27.90 -20.44
N GLU A 155 -32.83 -28.55 -19.47
CA GLU A 155 -32.27 -28.80 -18.13
C GLU A 155 -31.00 -29.66 -18.18
N GLU A 156 -30.90 -30.60 -19.13
CA GLU A 156 -29.74 -31.50 -19.27
C GLU A 156 -28.51 -30.74 -19.79
N GLN A 157 -28.71 -29.83 -20.74
CA GLN A 157 -27.67 -28.94 -21.29
C GLN A 157 -27.16 -27.96 -20.22
N LEU A 158 -28.06 -27.39 -19.40
CA LEU A 158 -27.69 -26.51 -18.30
C LEU A 158 -26.85 -27.22 -17.24
N GLU A 159 -27.23 -28.45 -16.85
CA GLU A 159 -26.46 -29.25 -15.89
C GLU A 159 -25.04 -29.55 -16.40
N LYS A 160 -24.90 -29.96 -17.67
CA LYS A 160 -23.59 -30.20 -18.30
C LYS A 160 -22.72 -28.95 -18.32
N ALA A 161 -23.29 -27.79 -18.68
CA ALA A 161 -22.55 -26.53 -18.69
C ALA A 161 -22.09 -26.10 -17.28
N LEU A 162 -22.92 -26.32 -16.26
CA LEU A 162 -22.56 -26.07 -14.86
C LEU A 162 -21.47 -27.01 -14.34
N GLU A 163 -21.43 -28.26 -14.79
CA GLU A 163 -20.32 -29.19 -14.47
C GLU A 163 -18.99 -28.76 -15.10
N ILE A 164 -19.03 -28.26 -16.35
CA ILE A 164 -17.85 -27.70 -17.02
C ILE A 164 -17.37 -26.45 -16.27
N GLN A 165 -18.30 -25.58 -15.86
CA GLN A 165 -17.98 -24.38 -15.08
C GLN A 165 -17.30 -24.72 -13.74
N LYS A 166 -17.77 -25.76 -13.04
CA LYS A 166 -17.14 -26.23 -11.78
C LYS A 166 -15.71 -26.76 -11.97
N LYS A 167 -15.37 -27.22 -13.18
CA LYS A 167 -14.01 -27.69 -13.52
C LYS A 167 -13.11 -26.55 -14.00
N ASN A 168 -13.69 -25.51 -14.61
CA ASN A 168 -13.01 -24.31 -15.10
C ASN A 168 -13.52 -23.07 -14.34
N ASN A 169 -13.00 -22.86 -13.13
CA ASN A 169 -13.46 -21.81 -12.19
C ASN A 169 -13.45 -20.37 -12.76
N ASP A 170 -12.71 -20.11 -13.83
CA ASP A 170 -12.55 -18.77 -14.40
C ASP A 170 -13.48 -18.47 -15.58
N MET A 171 -14.33 -19.42 -16.01
CA MET A 171 -15.15 -19.26 -17.22
C MET A 171 -16.63 -19.02 -16.91
N PRO A 172 -17.25 -17.94 -17.42
CA PRO A 172 -18.68 -17.68 -17.22
C PRO A 172 -19.58 -18.71 -17.91
N LEU A 173 -20.71 -19.04 -17.27
CA LEU A 173 -21.68 -20.02 -17.77
C LEU A 173 -22.16 -19.70 -19.20
N GLY A 174 -22.45 -18.43 -19.49
CA GLY A 174 -22.88 -18.01 -20.82
C GLY A 174 -21.85 -18.30 -21.92
N THR A 175 -20.56 -18.11 -21.63
CA THR A 175 -19.48 -18.42 -22.58
C THR A 175 -19.38 -19.92 -22.85
N ILE A 176 -19.57 -20.75 -21.82
CA ILE A 176 -19.58 -22.22 -21.95
C ILE A 176 -20.75 -22.66 -22.83
N LEU A 177 -21.95 -22.11 -22.61
CA LEU A 177 -23.14 -22.44 -23.39
C LEU A 177 -22.99 -22.09 -24.89
N VAL A 178 -22.27 -21.01 -25.20
CA VAL A 178 -21.95 -20.64 -26.59
C VAL A 178 -20.89 -21.56 -27.19
N GLN A 179 -19.84 -21.91 -26.43
CA GLN A 179 -18.76 -22.78 -26.93
C GLN A 179 -19.19 -24.22 -27.20
N GLU A 180 -20.07 -24.76 -26.35
CA GLU A 180 -20.66 -26.08 -26.54
C GLU A 180 -21.72 -26.10 -27.65
N GLY A 181 -22.04 -24.93 -28.23
CA GLY A 181 -22.99 -24.78 -29.33
C GLY A 181 -24.45 -24.93 -28.93
N TYR A 182 -24.77 -24.80 -27.63
CA TYR A 182 -26.15 -24.87 -27.13
C TYR A 182 -26.94 -23.59 -27.43
N ILE A 183 -26.27 -22.43 -27.40
CA ILE A 183 -26.87 -21.13 -27.75
C ILE A 183 -25.93 -20.33 -28.65
N ASN A 184 -26.46 -19.38 -29.40
CA ASN A 184 -25.65 -18.40 -30.13
C ASN A 184 -25.40 -17.12 -29.27
N LYS A 185 -24.49 -16.24 -29.72
CA LYS A 185 -24.15 -14.98 -29.02
C LYS A 185 -25.38 -14.07 -28.84
N GLU A 186 -26.26 -14.00 -29.84
CA GLU A 186 -27.47 -13.17 -29.81
C GLU A 186 -28.47 -13.62 -28.73
N GLN A 187 -28.70 -14.93 -28.61
CA GLN A 187 -29.53 -15.52 -27.56
C GLN A 187 -28.94 -15.27 -26.16
N LEU A 188 -27.62 -15.33 -26.03
CA LEU A 188 -26.94 -15.01 -24.78
C LEU A 188 -27.13 -13.53 -24.38
N PHE A 189 -26.92 -12.60 -25.31
CA PHE A 189 -27.07 -11.17 -25.02
C PHE A 189 -28.52 -10.78 -24.72
N ASN A 190 -29.50 -11.33 -25.43
CA ASN A 190 -30.92 -11.13 -25.12
C ASN A 190 -31.28 -11.62 -23.71
N ALA A 191 -30.78 -12.79 -23.31
CA ALA A 191 -31.00 -13.32 -21.96
C ALA A 191 -30.29 -12.48 -20.89
N LEU A 192 -29.09 -11.95 -21.18
CA LEU A 192 -28.37 -11.04 -20.28
C LEU A 192 -29.04 -9.68 -20.18
N GLU A 193 -29.63 -9.15 -21.24
CA GLU A 193 -30.42 -7.91 -21.23
C GLU A 193 -31.68 -8.09 -20.37
N GLU A 194 -32.41 -9.19 -20.52
CA GLU A 194 -33.55 -9.52 -19.65
C GLU A 194 -33.10 -9.69 -18.19
N GLN A 195 -31.96 -10.35 -17.98
CA GLN A 195 -31.41 -10.56 -16.64
C GLN A 195 -30.91 -9.26 -16.01
N THR A 196 -30.29 -8.35 -16.76
CA THR A 196 -29.60 -7.17 -16.20
C THR A 196 -30.40 -5.89 -16.35
N GLY A 197 -31.41 -5.86 -17.21
CA GLY A 197 -32.15 -4.64 -17.58
C GLY A 197 -31.25 -3.60 -18.27
N ILE A 198 -30.10 -4.02 -18.80
CA ILE A 198 -29.10 -3.16 -19.46
C ILE A 198 -29.08 -3.56 -20.93
N GLU A 199 -29.28 -2.56 -21.79
CA GLU A 199 -29.36 -2.71 -23.24
C GLU A 199 -28.05 -3.29 -23.82
N TYR A 200 -28.18 -4.28 -24.69
CA TYR A 200 -27.07 -4.74 -25.51
C TYR A 200 -26.84 -3.76 -26.67
N PHE A 201 -25.60 -3.32 -26.80
CA PHE A 201 -25.19 -2.41 -27.86
C PHE A 201 -24.22 -3.11 -28.81
N ASP A 202 -24.67 -3.32 -30.04
CA ASP A 202 -23.82 -3.87 -31.09
C ASP A 202 -22.84 -2.80 -31.59
N LEU A 203 -21.55 -3.09 -31.45
CA LEU A 203 -20.46 -2.21 -31.87
C LEU A 203 -20.09 -2.40 -33.36
N ASP A 204 -20.65 -3.41 -34.03
CA ASP A 204 -20.37 -3.68 -35.44
C ASP A 204 -20.90 -2.54 -36.33
N GLY A 205 -20.06 -2.07 -37.25
CA GLY A 205 -20.39 -0.97 -38.17
C GLY A 205 -20.63 0.41 -37.52
N VAL A 206 -20.47 0.57 -36.20
CA VAL A 206 -20.66 1.86 -35.51
C VAL A 206 -19.38 2.70 -35.58
N GLU A 207 -19.51 3.95 -36.06
CA GLU A 207 -18.46 4.97 -35.99
C GLU A 207 -18.68 5.89 -34.78
N ILE A 208 -17.69 5.95 -33.90
CA ILE A 208 -17.71 6.78 -32.69
C ILE A 208 -16.96 8.08 -32.96
N PRO A 209 -17.52 9.26 -32.63
CA PRO A 209 -16.82 10.54 -32.81
C PRO A 209 -15.56 10.63 -31.95
N ASP A 210 -14.47 11.17 -32.52
CA ASP A 210 -13.18 11.34 -31.81
C ASP A 210 -13.30 12.14 -30.51
N GLU A 211 -14.21 13.11 -30.46
CA GLU A 211 -14.49 13.90 -29.25
C GLU A 211 -15.00 13.04 -28.09
N VAL A 212 -15.71 11.94 -28.38
CA VAL A 212 -16.23 11.00 -27.39
C VAL A 212 -15.14 10.01 -26.96
N ILE A 213 -14.34 9.53 -27.92
CA ILE A 213 -13.19 8.64 -27.64
C ILE A 213 -12.19 9.30 -26.69
N LYS A 214 -11.90 10.59 -26.90
CA LYS A 214 -10.92 11.34 -26.09
C LYS A 214 -11.36 11.60 -24.64
N LEU A 215 -12.63 11.40 -24.30
CA LEU A 215 -13.08 11.55 -22.91
C LEU A 215 -12.50 10.48 -21.99
N VAL A 216 -12.30 9.27 -22.49
CA VAL A 216 -11.76 8.15 -21.72
C VAL A 216 -10.34 7.89 -22.18
N ASP A 217 -9.38 8.02 -21.27
CA ASP A 217 -7.98 7.77 -21.61
C ASP A 217 -7.73 6.30 -21.99
N LYS A 218 -6.67 6.06 -22.78
CA LYS A 218 -6.30 4.73 -23.25
C LYS A 218 -6.05 3.75 -22.10
N LYS A 219 -5.43 4.19 -21.01
CA LYS A 219 -5.10 3.29 -19.89
C LYS A 219 -6.38 2.79 -19.21
N LEU A 220 -7.34 3.68 -18.99
CA LEU A 220 -8.62 3.38 -18.37
C LEU A 220 -9.48 2.49 -19.27
N ALA A 221 -9.52 2.79 -20.57
CA ALA A 221 -10.23 2.01 -21.57
C ALA A 221 -9.70 0.56 -21.67
N TYR A 222 -8.38 0.36 -21.66
CA TYR A 222 -7.76 -0.97 -21.68
C TYR A 222 -7.83 -1.69 -20.33
N ALA A 223 -7.68 -0.98 -19.19
CA ALA A 223 -7.72 -1.58 -17.87
C ALA A 223 -9.06 -2.26 -17.56
N TYR A 224 -10.16 -1.66 -18.02
CA TYR A 224 -11.50 -2.20 -17.80
C TYR A 224 -12.12 -2.84 -19.04
N THR A 225 -11.43 -2.84 -20.18
CA THR A 225 -11.96 -3.33 -21.47
C THR A 225 -13.33 -2.71 -21.76
N LEU A 226 -13.35 -1.39 -21.89
CA LEU A 226 -14.54 -0.59 -22.15
C LEU A 226 -14.29 0.46 -23.23
N LEU A 227 -15.36 0.97 -23.84
CA LEU A 227 -15.28 1.95 -24.92
C LEU A 227 -16.38 3.00 -24.77
N PRO A 228 -16.08 4.31 -24.71
CA PRO A 228 -17.12 5.34 -24.76
C PRO A 228 -17.75 5.38 -26.16
N VAL A 229 -19.07 5.43 -26.24
CA VAL A 229 -19.82 5.30 -27.51
C VAL A 229 -20.51 6.58 -27.93
N LYS A 230 -21.20 7.24 -26.99
CA LYS A 230 -21.91 8.50 -27.27
C LYS A 230 -22.12 9.32 -26.00
N ILE A 231 -22.36 10.61 -26.18
CA ILE A 231 -22.74 11.53 -25.11
C ILE A 231 -24.15 12.04 -25.42
N GLU A 232 -25.03 12.04 -24.43
CA GLU A 232 -26.31 12.72 -24.49
C GLU A 232 -26.51 13.55 -23.21
N SER A 233 -26.49 14.88 -23.37
CA SER A 233 -26.58 15.84 -22.25
C SER A 233 -25.50 15.61 -21.19
N GLU A 234 -25.85 15.05 -20.03
CA GLU A 234 -24.93 14.77 -18.91
C GLU A 234 -24.52 13.28 -18.85
N PHE A 235 -25.01 12.45 -19.77
CA PHE A 235 -24.76 11.01 -19.77
C PHE A 235 -23.71 10.61 -20.81
N LEU A 236 -22.66 9.91 -20.35
CA LEU A 236 -21.70 9.22 -21.20
C LEU A 236 -22.09 7.74 -21.29
N TYR A 237 -22.40 7.27 -22.49
CA TYR A 237 -22.71 5.87 -22.73
C TYR A 237 -21.43 5.09 -23.01
N VAL A 238 -21.21 4.02 -22.25
CA VAL A 238 -19.96 3.24 -22.29
C VAL A 238 -20.29 1.78 -22.56
N ALA A 239 -19.76 1.24 -23.66
CA ALA A 239 -19.84 -0.17 -23.97
C ALA A 239 -18.85 -0.96 -23.10
N MET A 240 -19.35 -1.98 -22.40
CA MET A 240 -18.61 -2.75 -21.40
C MET A 240 -18.93 -4.24 -21.52
N ILE A 241 -17.94 -5.09 -21.22
CA ILE A 241 -18.15 -6.53 -21.10
C ILE A 241 -18.97 -6.88 -19.85
N ASP A 242 -18.76 -6.15 -18.76
CA ASP A 242 -19.48 -6.30 -17.50
C ASP A 242 -20.05 -4.95 -17.06
N PRO A 243 -21.29 -4.63 -17.46
CA PRO A 243 -22.02 -3.47 -16.99
C PRO A 243 -22.29 -3.44 -15.48
N GLY A 244 -22.05 -4.55 -14.77
CA GLY A 244 -22.11 -4.63 -13.31
C GLY A 244 -20.83 -4.19 -12.60
N ASN A 245 -19.76 -3.88 -13.34
CA ASN A 245 -18.50 -3.42 -12.77
C ASN A 245 -18.61 -1.96 -12.31
N ILE A 246 -19.08 -1.79 -11.07
CA ILE A 246 -19.29 -0.48 -10.44
C ILE A 246 -17.98 0.32 -10.35
N TYR A 247 -16.83 -0.33 -10.17
CA TYR A 247 -15.53 0.34 -10.12
C TYR A 247 -15.16 0.98 -11.45
N ALA A 248 -15.36 0.26 -12.56
CA ALA A 248 -15.12 0.79 -13.90
C ALA A 248 -16.06 1.96 -14.23
N ILE A 249 -17.33 1.88 -13.81
CA ILE A 249 -18.32 2.95 -13.97
C ILE A 249 -17.91 4.19 -13.16
N ASP A 250 -17.53 4.01 -11.90
CA ASP A 250 -17.14 5.13 -11.02
C ASP A 250 -15.81 5.77 -11.47
N ASP A 251 -14.82 4.99 -11.89
CA ASP A 251 -13.55 5.52 -12.39
C ASP A 251 -13.73 6.33 -13.68
N VAL A 252 -14.57 5.85 -14.61
CA VAL A 252 -14.92 6.61 -15.83
C VAL A 252 -15.74 7.86 -15.48
N ARG A 253 -16.70 7.77 -14.55
CA ARG A 253 -17.47 8.92 -14.07
C ARG A 253 -16.54 9.98 -13.47
N LEU A 254 -15.57 9.58 -12.65
CA LEU A 254 -14.60 10.48 -12.02
C LEU A 254 -13.63 11.09 -13.02
N ALA A 255 -13.13 10.31 -13.98
CA ALA A 255 -12.20 10.77 -14.99
C ALA A 255 -12.86 11.76 -15.97
N THR A 256 -14.10 11.49 -16.37
CA THR A 256 -14.79 12.26 -17.42
C THR A 256 -15.69 13.38 -16.90
N GLY A 257 -16.15 13.28 -15.64
CA GLY A 257 -17.14 14.20 -15.06
C GLY A 257 -18.58 13.98 -15.52
N TYR A 258 -18.84 12.98 -16.37
CA TYR A 258 -20.18 12.64 -16.87
C TYR A 258 -20.82 11.51 -16.06
N GLU A 259 -22.15 11.48 -16.01
CA GLU A 259 -22.88 10.32 -15.50
C GLU A 259 -22.75 9.15 -16.48
N VAL A 260 -22.18 8.03 -16.03
CA VAL A 260 -21.92 6.89 -16.91
C VAL A 260 -23.15 6.00 -17.02
N ARG A 261 -23.59 5.74 -18.26
CA ARG A 261 -24.58 4.72 -18.59
C ARG A 261 -23.88 3.52 -19.23
N PRO A 262 -23.75 2.39 -18.52
CA PRO A 262 -23.12 1.22 -19.08
C PRO A 262 -24.06 0.55 -20.10
N MET A 263 -23.49 0.02 -21.17
CA MET A 263 -24.15 -0.79 -22.18
C MET A 263 -23.39 -2.11 -22.32
N LEU A 264 -24.11 -3.21 -22.45
CA LEU A 264 -23.48 -4.52 -22.63
C LEU A 264 -22.98 -4.64 -24.07
N ALA A 265 -21.73 -5.04 -24.29
CA ALA A 265 -21.19 -5.24 -25.64
C ALA A 265 -20.26 -6.46 -25.71
N ASP A 266 -20.07 -6.97 -26.92
CA ASP A 266 -19.18 -8.11 -27.17
C ASP A 266 -17.71 -7.73 -26.92
N LYS A 267 -17.02 -8.55 -26.13
CA LYS A 267 -15.61 -8.36 -25.78
C LYS A 267 -14.70 -8.23 -27.00
N ASP A 268 -14.91 -9.09 -28.00
CA ASP A 268 -14.05 -9.15 -29.18
C ASP A 268 -14.16 -7.85 -30.00
N LEU A 269 -15.39 -7.32 -30.12
CA LEU A 269 -15.66 -6.05 -30.80
C LEU A 269 -15.13 -4.84 -30.01
N ILE A 270 -15.23 -4.84 -28.67
CA ILE A 270 -14.62 -3.79 -27.84
C ILE A 270 -13.12 -3.74 -28.10
N ILE A 271 -12.43 -4.88 -28.10
CA ILE A 271 -10.98 -4.96 -28.31
C ILE A 271 -10.62 -4.46 -29.72
N GLU A 272 -11.33 -4.91 -30.76
CA GLU A 272 -11.10 -4.45 -32.14
C GLU A 272 -11.24 -2.93 -32.27
N LYS A 273 -12.27 -2.35 -31.65
CA LYS A 273 -12.50 -0.90 -31.68
C LYS A 273 -11.51 -0.14 -30.81
N LEU A 274 -11.06 -0.70 -29.69
CA LEU A 274 -9.98 -0.15 -28.87
C LEU A 274 -8.67 -0.09 -29.63
N GLU A 275 -8.36 -1.13 -30.41
CA GLU A 275 -7.22 -1.11 -31.31
C GLU A 275 -7.41 -0.02 -32.36
N THR A 276 -8.56 0.04 -33.03
CA THR A 276 -8.83 1.02 -34.09
C THR A 276 -8.73 2.48 -33.61
N TYR A 277 -9.39 2.82 -32.51
CA TYR A 277 -9.51 4.21 -32.05
C TYR A 277 -8.32 4.69 -31.22
N TYR A 278 -7.64 3.80 -30.48
CA TYR A 278 -6.48 4.15 -29.68
C TYR A 278 -5.12 3.73 -30.31
N GLN A 279 -5.11 3.27 -31.58
CA GLN A 279 -3.89 3.04 -32.37
C GLN A 279 -3.29 4.31 -32.98
N GLN A 280 -4.01 5.44 -33.05
CA GLN A 280 -3.45 6.67 -33.63
C GLN A 280 -2.37 7.36 -32.77
N GLU A 281 -2.02 6.80 -31.61
CA GLU A 281 -0.77 7.11 -30.88
C GLU A 281 0.31 6.03 -31.07
N ILE A 282 0.33 5.35 -32.22
CA ILE A 282 1.53 4.68 -32.74
C ILE A 282 2.15 5.60 -33.79
N GLU A 283 2.67 6.74 -33.35
CA GLU A 283 3.74 7.45 -34.05
C GLU A 283 4.52 8.28 -33.00
N ALA A 284 5.76 7.84 -32.78
CA ALA A 284 6.72 8.25 -31.75
C ALA A 284 6.48 7.74 -30.32
N GLU A 285 6.63 6.42 -30.11
CA GLU A 285 7.64 6.05 -29.11
C GLU A 285 8.96 6.70 -29.59
N PRO A 286 9.65 7.53 -28.78
CA PRO A 286 11.02 7.85 -29.11
C PRO A 286 11.84 6.57 -28.90
N GLU A 287 11.95 5.78 -29.97
CA GLU A 287 13.12 4.94 -30.20
C GLU A 287 14.35 5.79 -29.90
N SER A 288 15.07 5.44 -28.83
CA SER A 288 16.40 5.95 -28.56
C SER A 288 16.54 7.48 -28.68
N GLU A 289 15.97 8.23 -27.73
CA GLU A 289 16.70 9.43 -27.33
C GLU A 289 18.02 8.95 -26.72
N GLN A 290 19.06 8.95 -27.56
CA GLN A 290 20.41 9.20 -27.10
C GLN A 290 20.34 10.51 -26.32
N PHE A 291 20.09 10.40 -25.02
CA PHE A 291 20.29 11.50 -24.10
C PHE A 291 21.79 11.75 -24.07
N GLU A 292 22.25 12.66 -24.94
CA GLU A 292 23.52 13.34 -24.72
C GLU A 292 23.52 13.95 -23.31
N GLU A 293 24.70 14.20 -22.73
CA GLU A 293 24.84 14.85 -21.42
C GLU A 293 24.17 16.23 -21.46
N ILE A 294 22.89 16.28 -21.08
CA ILE A 294 22.13 17.53 -20.97
C ILE A 294 22.50 18.19 -19.65
N ASP A 295 22.95 19.44 -19.76
CA ASP A 295 23.18 20.34 -18.63
C ASP A 295 21.84 20.67 -17.94
N LEU A 296 21.57 19.92 -16.86
CA LEU A 296 20.34 19.97 -16.06
C LEU A 296 19.96 21.38 -15.59
N GLU A 297 20.93 22.28 -15.39
CA GLU A 297 20.66 23.64 -14.92
C GLU A 297 19.97 24.48 -16.00
N ASN A 298 20.41 24.36 -17.26
CA ASN A 298 19.87 25.11 -18.39
C ASN A 298 18.46 24.65 -18.81
N GLU A 299 18.15 23.35 -18.70
CA GLU A 299 16.79 22.87 -18.98
C GLU A 299 15.80 23.23 -17.87
N ILE A 300 16.23 23.19 -16.60
CA ILE A 300 15.38 23.64 -15.49
C ILE A 300 15.04 25.14 -15.67
N GLU A 301 15.96 25.95 -16.17
CA GLU A 301 15.72 27.38 -16.43
C GLU A 301 14.74 27.61 -17.60
N LYS A 302 14.84 26.84 -18.69
CA LYS A 302 13.87 26.87 -19.79
C LYS A 302 12.47 26.42 -19.36
N VAL A 303 12.38 25.33 -18.60
CA VAL A 303 11.11 24.84 -18.05
C VAL A 303 10.52 25.86 -17.05
N LYS A 304 11.35 26.57 -16.27
CA LYS A 304 10.90 27.68 -15.43
C LYS A 304 10.30 28.82 -16.25
N GLU A 305 10.94 29.23 -17.35
CA GLU A 305 10.41 30.28 -18.23
C GLU A 305 9.08 29.86 -18.88
N GLU A 306 8.96 28.61 -19.35
CA GLU A 306 7.72 28.06 -19.91
C GLU A 306 6.58 28.03 -18.87
N ILE A 307 6.87 27.59 -17.65
CA ILE A 307 5.91 27.56 -16.53
C ILE A 307 5.53 28.98 -16.11
N GLU A 308 6.46 29.94 -16.05
CA GLU A 308 6.14 31.34 -15.75
C GLU A 308 5.23 31.98 -16.81
N ILE A 309 5.39 31.59 -18.08
CA ILE A 309 4.55 32.09 -19.18
C ILE A 309 3.14 31.50 -19.11
N GLU A 310 2.98 30.22 -18.75
CA GLU A 310 1.67 29.60 -18.52
C GLU A 310 0.96 30.20 -17.29
N VAL A 311 1.68 30.35 -16.18
CA VAL A 311 1.14 30.93 -14.94
C VAL A 311 0.75 32.41 -15.12
N LYS A 312 1.46 33.18 -15.94
CA LYS A 312 1.09 34.58 -16.28
C LYS A 312 -0.16 34.66 -17.18
N LYS A 313 -0.50 33.61 -17.94
CA LYS A 313 -1.76 33.56 -18.72
C LYS A 313 -2.97 33.25 -17.83
N GLU A 314 -2.78 32.51 -16.74
CA GLU A 314 -3.83 32.17 -15.77
C GLU A 314 -4.25 33.35 -14.86
N GLU A 315 -3.39 34.35 -14.64
CA GLU A 315 -3.70 35.52 -13.79
C GLU A 315 -4.86 36.42 -14.31
N GLN A 316 -5.42 36.16 -15.51
CA GLN A 316 -6.57 36.89 -16.04
C GLN A 316 -7.93 36.16 -15.92
N VAL A 317 -7.97 34.93 -15.38
CA VAL A 317 -9.24 34.19 -15.21
C VAL A 317 -9.26 33.53 -13.83
N GLU A 318 -9.97 34.13 -12.87
CA GLU A 318 -10.40 33.41 -11.66
C GLU A 318 -11.44 32.35 -12.06
N LYS A 319 -11.02 31.10 -12.23
CA LYS A 319 -11.86 29.90 -12.14
C LYS A 319 -11.03 28.63 -11.97
N THR A 320 -11.66 27.67 -11.33
CA THR A 320 -11.29 26.27 -11.04
C THR A 320 -10.23 25.68 -11.96
N ILE A 321 -9.18 25.11 -11.37
CA ILE A 321 -8.14 24.32 -12.07
C ILE A 321 -8.86 23.20 -12.86
N ASN A 322 -8.85 23.28 -14.19
CA ASN A 322 -9.34 22.22 -15.06
C ASN A 322 -8.28 21.13 -15.15
N ILE A 323 -8.71 19.87 -15.05
CA ILE A 323 -7.84 18.68 -15.08
C ILE A 323 -7.10 18.55 -16.44
N SER A 324 -7.63 19.16 -17.50
CA SER A 324 -7.01 19.21 -18.83
C SER A 324 -5.70 20.01 -18.90
N ASP A 325 -5.43 20.91 -17.96
CA ASP A 325 -4.18 21.69 -17.94
C ASP A 325 -3.01 20.91 -17.31
N VAL A 326 -3.28 19.74 -16.70
CA VAL A 326 -2.27 18.87 -16.07
C VAL A 326 -1.57 17.98 -17.11
N GLU A 327 -2.06 17.95 -18.34
CA GLU A 327 -1.42 17.30 -19.49
C GLU A 327 -0.39 18.20 -20.20
N ASN A 328 -0.19 19.43 -19.73
CA ASN A 328 0.86 20.31 -20.26
C ASN A 328 2.26 19.72 -20.01
N ALA A 329 3.02 19.59 -21.09
CA ALA A 329 4.36 19.00 -21.17
C ALA A 329 5.41 19.50 -20.14
N PRO A 330 5.39 20.75 -19.61
CA PRO A 330 6.45 21.25 -18.72
C PRO A 330 6.46 20.62 -17.31
N ILE A 331 5.30 20.47 -16.66
CA ILE A 331 5.26 19.90 -15.30
C ILE A 331 5.59 18.40 -15.30
N VAL A 332 5.18 17.69 -16.36
CA VAL A 332 5.51 16.28 -16.57
C VAL A 332 7.02 16.11 -16.72
N ARG A 333 7.67 16.96 -17.52
CA ARG A 333 9.13 17.01 -17.66
C ARG A 333 9.80 17.29 -16.32
N LEU A 334 9.34 18.29 -15.57
CA LEU A 334 9.91 18.63 -14.27
C LEU A 334 9.85 17.46 -13.28
N VAL A 335 8.70 16.79 -13.17
CA VAL A 335 8.54 15.62 -12.29
C VAL A 335 9.45 14.47 -12.74
N ASN A 336 9.51 14.19 -14.05
CA ASN A 336 10.40 13.16 -14.60
C ASN A 336 11.89 13.48 -14.35
N MET A 337 12.30 14.75 -14.48
CA MET A 337 13.65 15.21 -14.15
C MET A 337 13.97 15.04 -12.67
N ILE A 338 13.02 15.33 -11.77
CA ILE A 338 13.18 15.08 -10.33
C ILE A 338 13.44 13.59 -10.07
N PHE A 339 12.64 12.68 -10.65
CA PHE A 339 12.83 11.23 -10.52
C PHE A 339 14.17 10.76 -11.08
N LYS A 340 14.53 11.20 -12.30
CA LYS A 340 15.80 10.84 -12.95
C LYS A 340 17.00 11.34 -12.14
N SER A 341 16.99 12.61 -11.74
CA SER A 341 18.05 13.22 -10.92
C SER A 341 18.20 12.51 -9.57
N ALA A 342 17.08 12.10 -8.95
CA ALA A 342 17.12 11.33 -7.71
C ALA A 342 17.81 9.97 -7.90
N ILE A 343 17.52 9.25 -8.98
CA ILE A 343 18.17 7.97 -9.30
C ILE A 343 19.65 8.16 -9.65
N ASP A 344 19.98 9.12 -10.51
CA ASP A 344 21.36 9.39 -10.94
C ASP A 344 22.25 9.77 -9.75
N LYS A 345 21.70 10.56 -8.81
CA LYS A 345 22.35 10.92 -7.54
C LYS A 345 22.24 9.84 -6.45
N ARG A 346 21.61 8.69 -6.73
CA ARG A 346 21.40 7.57 -5.80
C ARG A 346 20.72 7.97 -4.48
N ALA A 347 19.71 8.83 -4.57
CA ALA A 347 18.90 9.25 -3.44
C ALA A 347 18.01 8.10 -2.92
N SER A 348 17.89 7.97 -1.59
CA SER A 348 16.95 7.04 -0.96
C SER A 348 15.53 7.61 -0.86
N ASP A 349 15.42 8.93 -0.69
CA ASP A 349 14.15 9.62 -0.52
C ASP A 349 14.19 10.97 -1.24
N ILE A 350 13.08 11.34 -1.88
CA ILE A 350 12.81 12.65 -2.46
C ILE A 350 11.84 13.36 -1.52
N HIS A 351 12.21 14.55 -1.08
CA HIS A 351 11.39 15.41 -0.22
C HIS A 351 10.96 16.63 -1.01
N ILE A 352 9.65 16.87 -1.12
CA ILE A 352 9.07 18.07 -1.72
C ILE A 352 8.28 18.77 -0.62
N GLU A 353 8.78 19.92 -0.20
CA GLU A 353 8.32 20.60 1.00
C GLU A 353 7.88 22.01 0.69
N ALA A 354 6.73 22.38 1.24
CA ALA A 354 6.12 23.67 1.04
C ALA A 354 6.46 24.59 2.22
N TYR A 355 7.00 25.76 1.92
CA TYR A 355 7.25 26.85 2.87
C TYR A 355 6.33 28.03 2.55
N GLU A 356 6.46 29.12 3.32
CA GLU A 356 5.64 30.32 3.17
C GLU A 356 5.80 30.95 1.77
N ASP A 357 7.05 31.07 1.29
CA ASP A 357 7.43 31.78 0.08
C ASP A 357 7.76 30.86 -1.11
N CYS A 358 7.95 29.56 -0.89
CA CYS A 358 8.52 28.67 -1.89
C CYS A 358 8.16 27.19 -1.72
N VAL A 359 8.53 26.40 -2.73
CA VAL A 359 8.61 24.94 -2.67
C VAL A 359 10.08 24.53 -2.76
N MET A 360 10.52 23.71 -1.82
CA MET A 360 11.88 23.18 -1.77
C MET A 360 11.87 21.69 -2.06
N VAL A 361 12.76 21.24 -2.95
CA VAL A 361 12.99 19.82 -3.19
C VAL A 361 14.38 19.43 -2.68
N ARG A 362 14.41 18.43 -1.80
CA ARG A 362 15.62 17.88 -1.20
C ARG A 362 15.71 16.39 -1.45
N PHE A 363 16.90 15.89 -1.68
CA PHE A 363 17.14 14.45 -1.77
C PHE A 363 17.86 13.98 -0.52
N ARG A 364 17.51 12.78 -0.04
CA ARG A 364 18.32 12.07 0.93
C ARG A 364 19.36 11.24 0.21
N ILE A 365 20.61 11.70 0.17
CA ILE A 365 21.73 11.02 -0.49
C ILE A 365 22.69 10.54 0.60
N ASP A 366 22.97 9.23 0.63
CA ASP A 366 23.82 8.59 1.63
C ASP A 366 23.47 9.00 3.09
N GLY A 367 22.16 9.14 3.37
CA GLY A 367 21.61 9.46 4.68
C GLY A 367 21.45 10.95 4.98
N GLN A 368 22.08 11.84 4.20
CA GLN A 368 22.02 13.29 4.40
C GLN A 368 21.01 13.97 3.47
N LEU A 369 20.29 14.97 3.98
CA LEU A 369 19.40 15.80 3.17
C LEU A 369 20.19 16.87 2.44
N VAL A 370 20.08 16.89 1.12
CA VAL A 370 20.74 17.84 0.23
C VAL A 370 19.66 18.59 -0.54
N GLU A 371 19.69 19.93 -0.50
CA GLU A 371 18.82 20.76 -1.34
C GLU A 371 19.23 20.66 -2.80
N VAL A 372 18.27 20.42 -3.68
CA VAL A 372 18.52 20.18 -5.11
C VAL A 372 17.87 21.23 -5.98
N MET A 373 16.70 21.74 -5.57
CA MET A 373 16.01 22.80 -6.28
C MET A 373 15.06 23.55 -5.35
N LYS A 374 14.91 24.84 -5.62
CA LYS A 374 13.91 25.73 -5.02
C LYS A 374 13.05 26.31 -6.14
N GLN A 375 11.75 26.36 -5.94
CA GLN A 375 10.77 26.82 -6.93
C GLN A 375 9.74 27.76 -6.29
N ASP A 376 9.06 28.53 -7.14
CA ASP A 376 8.00 29.45 -6.72
C ASP A 376 6.85 28.69 -6.04
N LYS A 377 6.24 29.31 -5.04
CA LYS A 377 5.09 28.77 -4.33
C LYS A 377 3.94 28.35 -5.25
N LYS A 378 3.73 29.07 -6.36
CA LYS A 378 2.64 28.84 -7.33
C LYS A 378 2.67 27.42 -7.91
N ILE A 379 3.84 26.83 -8.12
CA ILE A 379 3.96 25.51 -8.75
C ILE A 379 3.56 24.35 -7.82
N GLN A 380 3.43 24.61 -6.51
CA GLN A 380 3.22 23.57 -5.51
C GLN A 380 2.01 22.69 -5.83
N GLN A 381 0.87 23.32 -6.12
CA GLN A 381 -0.38 22.59 -6.28
C GLN A 381 -0.33 21.68 -7.51
N ILE A 382 0.27 22.18 -8.60
CA ILE A 382 0.43 21.45 -9.86
C ILE A 382 1.41 20.28 -9.68
N LEU A 383 2.53 20.51 -8.99
CA LEU A 383 3.53 19.48 -8.69
C LEU A 383 2.95 18.34 -7.83
N VAL A 384 2.23 18.69 -6.76
CA VAL A 384 1.57 17.70 -5.88
C VAL A 384 0.47 16.95 -6.63
N ALA A 385 -0.35 17.65 -7.42
CA ALA A 385 -1.41 17.02 -8.22
C ALA A 385 -0.83 16.01 -9.22
N ARG A 386 0.26 16.37 -9.92
CA ARG A 386 0.92 15.45 -10.85
C ARG A 386 1.44 14.20 -10.14
N ILE A 387 2.03 14.34 -8.96
CA ILE A 387 2.50 13.20 -8.16
C ILE A 387 1.32 12.34 -7.68
N LYS A 388 0.21 12.95 -7.27
CA LYS A 388 -1.00 12.22 -6.87
C LYS A 388 -1.59 11.41 -8.02
N ILE A 389 -1.65 11.98 -9.22
CA ILE A 389 -2.13 11.27 -10.42
C ILE A 389 -1.29 10.01 -10.69
N ILE A 390 0.03 10.14 -10.78
CA ILE A 390 0.90 9.00 -11.11
C ILE A 390 0.98 7.95 -9.99
N SER A 391 0.52 8.28 -8.77
CA SER A 391 0.51 7.38 -7.61
C SER A 391 -0.88 6.84 -7.26
N GLY A 392 -1.92 7.18 -8.04
CA GLY A 392 -3.30 6.74 -7.81
C GLY A 392 -3.96 7.36 -6.57
N LEU A 393 -3.56 8.57 -6.19
CA LEU A 393 -4.07 9.28 -5.01
C LEU A 393 -5.19 10.27 -5.36
N ASN A 394 -6.04 10.57 -4.38
CA ASN A 394 -7.14 11.52 -4.55
C ASN A 394 -6.61 12.96 -4.55
N ILE A 395 -6.74 13.64 -5.70
CA ILE A 395 -6.28 15.02 -5.92
C ILE A 395 -7.12 16.04 -5.15
N ALA A 396 -8.43 15.80 -5.05
CA ALA A 396 -9.38 16.69 -4.39
C ALA A 396 -9.19 16.69 -2.87
N GLU A 397 -8.80 15.56 -2.29
CA GLU A 397 -8.51 15.45 -0.86
C GLU A 397 -7.10 15.96 -0.55
N LYS A 398 -7.01 16.96 0.33
CA LYS A 398 -5.76 17.66 0.71
C LYS A 398 -5.59 17.80 2.22
N ARG A 399 -6.55 17.30 3.02
CA ARG A 399 -6.65 17.54 4.47
C ARG A 399 -6.24 16.33 5.32
N ILE A 400 -6.08 15.17 4.69
CA ILE A 400 -5.61 13.94 5.35
C ILE A 400 -4.36 13.41 4.65
N PRO A 401 -3.50 12.66 5.36
CA PRO A 401 -2.39 11.96 4.73
C PRO A 401 -2.86 10.94 3.71
N GLN A 402 -2.08 10.73 2.65
CA GLN A 402 -2.36 9.71 1.64
C GLN A 402 -1.08 8.97 1.26
N ASP A 403 -1.18 7.67 0.99
CA ASP A 403 -0.04 6.82 0.62
C ASP A 403 -0.32 6.08 -0.69
N GLY A 404 0.64 6.12 -1.61
CA GLY A 404 0.52 5.58 -2.95
C GLY A 404 1.80 4.89 -3.40
N ARG A 405 1.76 4.28 -4.59
CA ARG A 405 2.92 3.64 -5.22
C ARG A 405 3.04 4.07 -6.67
N ILE A 406 4.27 4.17 -7.15
CA ILE A 406 4.58 4.44 -8.57
C ILE A 406 5.58 3.38 -9.02
N ALA A 407 5.37 2.79 -10.19
CA ALA A 407 6.37 1.97 -10.86
C ALA A 407 6.86 2.73 -12.11
N LEU A 408 8.16 3.01 -12.20
CA LEU A 408 8.77 3.67 -13.35
C LEU A 408 9.98 2.87 -13.86
N LYS A 409 10.18 2.90 -15.17
CA LYS A 409 11.38 2.35 -15.81
C LYS A 409 12.30 3.49 -16.20
N ILE A 410 13.49 3.55 -15.60
CA ILE A 410 14.49 4.62 -15.80
C ILE A 410 15.85 3.96 -16.07
N ASN A 411 16.56 4.40 -17.11
CA ASN A 411 17.83 3.81 -17.56
C ASN A 411 17.74 2.28 -17.77
N ASN A 412 16.65 1.82 -18.37
CA ASN A 412 16.31 0.42 -18.62
C ASN A 412 16.17 -0.47 -17.35
N LYS A 413 16.05 0.15 -16.17
CA LYS A 413 15.87 -0.52 -14.88
C LYS A 413 14.53 -0.13 -14.26
N ASN A 414 13.86 -1.10 -13.64
CA ASN A 414 12.56 -0.89 -13.00
C ASN A 414 12.76 -0.41 -11.56
N TYR A 415 12.15 0.72 -11.22
CA TYR A 415 12.13 1.29 -9.88
C TYR A 415 10.70 1.36 -9.36
N ASP A 416 10.53 0.98 -8.10
CA ASP A 416 9.29 1.21 -7.37
C ASP A 416 9.49 2.41 -6.47
N PHE A 417 8.45 3.22 -6.32
CA PHE A 417 8.44 4.37 -5.43
C PHE A 417 7.26 4.26 -4.49
N ARG A 418 7.48 4.55 -3.20
CA ARG A 418 6.40 4.73 -2.23
C ARG A 418 6.22 6.22 -2.00
N VAL A 419 5.01 6.71 -2.27
CA VAL A 419 4.66 8.12 -2.13
C VAL A 419 3.84 8.28 -0.87
N SER A 420 4.14 9.31 -0.09
CA SER A 420 3.33 9.74 1.04
C SER A 420 3.10 11.24 0.93
N THR A 421 1.85 11.68 0.98
CA THR A 421 1.47 13.10 1.05
C THR A 421 0.96 13.40 2.46
N LEU A 422 1.38 14.53 3.02
CA LEU A 422 1.03 14.97 4.36
C LEU A 422 0.61 16.45 4.31
N PRO A 423 -0.60 16.82 4.75
CA PRO A 423 -0.97 18.23 4.91
C PRO A 423 -0.08 18.93 5.93
N THR A 424 0.45 20.10 5.57
CA THR A 424 1.21 20.98 6.46
C THR A 424 0.65 22.41 6.41
N MET A 425 1.18 23.31 7.25
CA MET A 425 0.72 24.70 7.35
C MET A 425 0.66 25.43 6.01
N PHE A 426 1.64 25.18 5.12
CA PHE A 426 1.75 25.86 3.84
C PHE A 426 1.32 24.95 2.67
N GLY A 427 0.51 23.91 2.93
CA GLY A 427 0.05 22.94 1.95
C GLY A 427 0.73 21.58 2.07
N GLU A 428 0.58 20.71 1.08
CA GLU A 428 1.03 19.32 1.20
C GLU A 428 2.55 19.18 1.07
N LYS A 429 3.14 18.43 2.01
CA LYS A 429 4.48 17.87 1.91
C LYS A 429 4.38 16.51 1.24
N VAL A 430 5.26 16.24 0.29
CA VAL A 430 5.36 14.94 -0.37
C VAL A 430 6.72 14.31 -0.05
N VAL A 431 6.71 13.05 0.35
CA VAL A 431 7.90 12.24 0.51
C VAL A 431 7.78 11.03 -0.40
N ILE A 432 8.78 10.81 -1.24
CA ILE A 432 8.83 9.68 -2.16
C ILE A 432 10.06 8.85 -1.83
N ARG A 433 9.86 7.62 -1.34
CA ARG A 433 10.94 6.68 -1.11
C ARG A 433 11.26 5.93 -2.40
N VAL A 434 12.51 5.96 -2.81
CA VAL A 434 13.03 5.23 -3.97
C VAL A 434 13.36 3.81 -3.53
N LEU A 435 12.68 2.82 -4.12
CA LEU A 435 12.96 1.41 -3.90
C LEU A 435 13.65 0.85 -5.14
N ASP A 436 14.96 0.69 -5.03
CA ASP A 436 15.73 -0.09 -5.98
C ASP A 436 15.57 -1.59 -5.65
N LYS A 437 14.74 -2.28 -6.44
CA LYS A 437 14.52 -3.73 -6.30
C LYS A 437 15.80 -4.55 -6.42
N ASP A 438 16.79 -4.06 -7.18
CA ASP A 438 18.09 -4.75 -7.33
C ASP A 438 19.05 -4.42 -6.19
N GLY A 439 18.80 -3.37 -5.41
CA GLY A 439 19.68 -2.96 -4.30
C GLY A 439 19.87 -4.05 -3.24
N PHE A 440 18.92 -4.98 -3.16
CA PHE A 440 19.02 -6.15 -2.29
C PHE A 440 19.85 -7.29 -2.89
N ASN A 441 20.13 -7.33 -4.19
CA ASN A 441 20.93 -8.36 -4.88
C ASN A 441 22.45 -8.12 -4.72
N LYS A 442 22.88 -7.93 -3.47
CA LYS A 442 24.28 -7.80 -3.09
C LYS A 442 24.96 -9.15 -2.99
N GLU A 443 26.17 -9.26 -3.53
CA GLU A 443 27.07 -10.36 -3.20
C GLU A 443 27.68 -10.14 -1.81
N LYS A 444 28.05 -11.24 -1.14
CA LYS A 444 28.67 -11.23 0.19
C LYS A 444 29.95 -10.40 0.24
N THR A 445 30.74 -10.43 -0.83
CA THR A 445 31.98 -9.66 -1.03
C THR A 445 31.75 -8.15 -1.03
N GLU A 446 30.53 -7.70 -1.36
CA GLU A 446 30.19 -6.28 -1.42
C GLU A 446 29.69 -5.71 -0.08
N LEU A 447 29.46 -6.56 0.93
CA LEU A 447 28.91 -6.14 2.21
C LEU A 447 29.91 -5.38 3.08
N GLY A 448 31.22 -5.59 2.87
CA GLY A 448 32.28 -4.95 3.64
C GLY A 448 32.78 -5.77 4.82
N PHE A 449 32.58 -7.10 4.78
CA PHE A 449 33.26 -7.99 5.71
C PHE A 449 34.75 -8.07 5.37
N PHE A 450 35.57 -8.10 6.41
CA PHE A 450 36.96 -8.53 6.28
C PHE A 450 37.04 -10.07 6.26
N ASP A 451 38.17 -10.63 5.81
CA ASP A 451 38.35 -12.08 5.71
C ASP A 451 38.09 -12.82 7.03
N ASP A 452 38.53 -12.26 8.16
CA ASP A 452 38.30 -12.83 9.49
C ASP A 452 36.82 -12.75 9.92
N ASP A 453 36.10 -11.73 9.48
CA ASP A 453 34.67 -11.56 9.75
C ASP A 453 33.82 -12.47 8.86
N LEU A 454 34.24 -12.69 7.60
CA LEU A 454 33.61 -13.65 6.69
C LEU A 454 33.63 -15.07 7.27
N VAL A 455 34.76 -15.50 7.81
CA VAL A 455 34.89 -16.82 8.46
C VAL A 455 33.91 -16.97 9.64
N LYS A 456 33.73 -15.92 10.45
CA LYS A 456 32.76 -15.92 11.55
C LYS A 456 31.33 -15.97 11.03
N PHE A 457 30.99 -15.16 10.04
CA PHE A 457 29.67 -15.13 9.42
C PHE A 457 29.30 -16.48 8.81
N ASP A 458 30.22 -17.10 8.06
CA ASP A 458 30.06 -18.45 7.50
C ASP A 458 29.83 -19.51 8.57
N SER A 459 30.64 -19.45 9.63
CA SER A 459 30.48 -20.35 10.77
C SER A 459 29.10 -20.21 11.41
N ILE A 460 28.62 -18.98 11.64
CA ILE A 460 27.28 -18.71 12.19
C ILE A 460 26.20 -19.30 11.28
N LEU A 461 26.22 -19.00 9.98
CA LEU A 461 25.18 -19.45 9.05
C LEU A 461 25.19 -20.96 8.80
N SER A 462 26.30 -21.65 9.05
CA SER A 462 26.40 -23.10 8.91
C SER A 462 25.72 -23.90 10.03
N HIS A 463 25.26 -23.24 11.10
CA HIS A 463 24.59 -23.92 12.21
C HIS A 463 23.25 -24.52 11.75
N PRO A 464 22.92 -25.76 12.17
CA PRO A 464 21.66 -26.40 11.76
C PRO A 464 20.44 -25.76 12.43
N HIS A 465 20.61 -25.20 13.62
CA HIS A 465 19.56 -24.56 14.38
C HIS A 465 20.12 -23.50 15.33
N GLY A 466 19.26 -22.61 15.80
CA GLY A 466 19.62 -21.50 16.68
C GLY A 466 19.21 -20.14 16.14
N ILE A 467 19.41 -19.08 16.93
CA ILE A 467 19.08 -17.70 16.56
C ILE A 467 20.34 -16.97 16.11
N VAL A 468 20.25 -16.30 14.97
CA VAL A 468 21.21 -15.33 14.47
C VAL A 468 20.54 -13.96 14.42
N LEU A 469 21.14 -12.99 15.10
CA LEU A 469 20.60 -11.63 15.17
C LEU A 469 21.48 -10.65 14.40
N VAL A 470 20.87 -9.86 13.52
CA VAL A 470 21.53 -8.68 12.93
C VAL A 470 21.01 -7.43 13.64
N THR A 471 21.89 -6.64 14.23
CA THR A 471 21.50 -5.50 15.07
C THR A 471 22.07 -4.19 14.58
N GLY A 472 21.38 -3.11 14.90
CA GLY A 472 21.76 -1.75 14.54
C GLY A 472 20.54 -0.83 14.36
N PRO A 473 20.74 0.48 14.28
CA PRO A 473 19.67 1.46 14.09
C PRO A 473 19.02 1.30 12.72
N THR A 474 17.95 2.05 12.49
CA THR A 474 17.31 2.17 11.17
C THR A 474 18.33 2.65 10.14
N GLY A 475 18.32 2.07 8.94
CA GLY A 475 19.24 2.44 7.87
C GLY A 475 20.68 1.91 8.03
N SER A 476 20.97 1.04 9.00
CA SER A 476 22.27 0.37 9.14
C SER A 476 22.50 -0.79 8.16
N GLY A 477 21.54 -1.09 7.27
CA GLY A 477 21.65 -2.14 6.24
C GLY A 477 21.23 -3.55 6.68
N LYS A 478 20.42 -3.71 7.74
CA LYS A 478 20.15 -5.03 8.37
C LYS A 478 19.48 -5.99 7.40
N SER A 479 18.44 -5.50 6.73
CA SER A 479 17.73 -6.24 5.70
C SER A 479 18.66 -6.63 4.55
N THR A 480 19.61 -5.79 4.14
CA THR A 480 20.57 -6.11 3.08
C THR A 480 21.47 -7.29 3.47
N THR A 481 21.99 -7.30 4.70
CA THR A 481 22.79 -8.42 5.24
C THR A 481 21.96 -9.69 5.33
N LEU A 482 20.73 -9.61 5.86
CA LEU A 482 19.82 -10.77 5.97
C LEU A 482 19.42 -11.34 4.61
N TYR A 483 19.10 -10.50 3.63
CA TYR A 483 18.77 -10.95 2.27
C TYR A 483 19.95 -11.64 1.59
N THR A 484 21.18 -11.18 1.88
CA THR A 484 22.39 -11.84 1.39
C THR A 484 22.58 -13.21 2.03
N ALA A 485 22.37 -13.32 3.35
CA ALA A 485 22.37 -14.60 4.06
C ALA A 485 21.30 -15.57 3.50
N LEU A 486 20.08 -15.08 3.28
CA LEU A 486 18.98 -15.87 2.73
C LEU A 486 19.32 -16.46 1.36
N ARG A 487 19.93 -15.67 0.47
CA ARG A 487 20.38 -16.16 -0.84
C ARG A 487 21.47 -17.23 -0.74
N GLU A 488 22.41 -17.07 0.19
CA GLU A 488 23.50 -18.04 0.41
C GLU A 488 22.96 -19.38 0.96
N LEU A 489 21.91 -19.30 1.80
CA LEU A 489 21.24 -20.46 2.40
C LEU A 489 20.20 -21.10 1.48
N CYS A 490 19.68 -20.36 0.49
CA CYS A 490 18.64 -20.80 -0.44
C CYS A 490 19.16 -21.90 -1.38
N LYS A 491 19.01 -23.15 -0.95
CA LYS A 491 19.33 -24.36 -1.70
C LYS A 491 18.04 -25.11 -2.05
N PRO A 492 17.99 -25.87 -3.16
CA PRO A 492 16.76 -26.57 -3.57
C PRO A 492 16.17 -27.54 -2.55
N ASN A 493 16.98 -28.00 -1.60
CA ASN A 493 16.63 -28.96 -0.56
C ASN A 493 16.42 -28.31 0.83
N VAL A 494 16.25 -26.98 0.89
CA VAL A 494 16.07 -26.22 2.13
C VAL A 494 14.81 -25.39 2.01
N ASN A 495 13.87 -25.56 2.92
CA ASN A 495 12.64 -24.78 3.00
C ASN A 495 12.87 -23.52 3.85
N ILE A 496 12.80 -22.35 3.21
CA ILE A 496 13.00 -21.06 3.86
C ILE A 496 11.69 -20.28 3.88
N MET A 497 11.30 -19.81 5.05
CA MET A 497 10.10 -18.98 5.24
C MET A 497 10.44 -17.65 5.92
N THR A 498 9.89 -16.55 5.45
CA THR A 498 10.10 -15.22 6.05
C THR A 498 8.80 -14.53 6.40
N VAL A 499 8.80 -13.77 7.50
CA VAL A 499 7.73 -12.80 7.81
C VAL A 499 8.33 -11.40 7.91
N GLU A 500 7.80 -10.46 7.12
CA GLU A 500 8.38 -9.12 6.94
C GLU A 500 7.30 -8.02 6.96
N ASP A 501 7.67 -6.79 7.35
CA ASP A 501 6.75 -5.65 7.40
C ASP A 501 7.41 -4.38 6.82
N PRO A 502 7.32 -4.15 5.49
CA PRO A 502 6.83 -5.05 4.44
C PRO A 502 7.94 -5.93 3.83
N VAL A 503 7.60 -6.77 2.85
CA VAL A 503 8.59 -7.47 2.02
C VAL A 503 9.31 -6.44 1.13
N GLU A 504 10.64 -6.35 1.25
CA GLU A 504 11.44 -5.31 0.58
C GLU A 504 11.85 -5.70 -0.86
N ALA A 505 12.19 -6.97 -1.07
CA ALA A 505 12.47 -7.53 -2.40
C ALA A 505 12.04 -8.99 -2.47
N THR A 506 11.79 -9.49 -3.68
CA THR A 506 11.47 -10.90 -3.89
C THR A 506 12.75 -11.72 -4.03
N VAL A 507 12.86 -12.80 -3.25
CA VAL A 507 13.98 -13.75 -3.32
C VAL A 507 13.45 -15.07 -3.84
N ARG A 508 13.87 -15.44 -5.06
CA ARG A 508 13.47 -16.70 -5.68
C ARG A 508 13.92 -17.88 -4.81
N GLY A 509 13.00 -18.79 -4.50
CA GLY A 509 13.26 -19.97 -3.67
C GLY A 509 12.99 -19.76 -2.17
N VAL A 510 12.57 -18.56 -1.77
CA VAL A 510 12.20 -18.22 -0.40
C VAL A 510 10.70 -17.90 -0.33
N ASN A 511 10.00 -18.48 0.64
CA ASN A 511 8.56 -18.22 0.85
C ASN A 511 8.38 -17.00 1.75
N GLN A 512 8.09 -15.84 1.17
CA GLN A 512 8.01 -14.57 1.90
C GLN A 512 6.57 -14.18 2.21
N VAL A 513 6.26 -13.97 3.50
CA VAL A 513 4.96 -13.53 4.01
C VAL A 513 5.06 -12.09 4.48
N GLN A 514 4.11 -11.26 4.06
CA GLN A 514 4.02 -9.89 4.55
C GLN A 514 3.06 -9.82 5.75
N VAL A 515 3.44 -9.05 6.77
CA VAL A 515 2.54 -8.69 7.88
C VAL A 515 1.33 -7.94 7.33
N ASN A 516 0.15 -8.33 7.79
CA ASN A 516 -1.11 -7.68 7.49
C ASN A 516 -2.00 -7.66 8.74
N VAL A 517 -1.83 -6.59 9.53
CA VAL A 517 -2.53 -6.37 10.79
C VAL A 517 -4.06 -6.36 10.61
N LYS A 518 -4.57 -5.83 9.49
CA LYS A 518 -6.03 -5.78 9.22
C LYS A 518 -6.66 -7.17 9.16
N THR A 519 -5.92 -8.15 8.67
CA THR A 519 -6.35 -9.56 8.59
C THR A 519 -5.94 -10.39 9.80
N GLY A 520 -5.22 -9.80 10.77
CA GLY A 520 -4.65 -10.52 11.92
C GLY A 520 -3.33 -11.25 11.65
N MET A 521 -2.73 -11.09 10.46
CA MET A 521 -1.42 -11.66 10.11
C MET A 521 -0.28 -10.84 10.71
N THR A 522 -0.01 -11.02 12.00
CA THR A 522 1.12 -10.41 12.75
C THR A 522 2.39 -11.26 12.69
N PHE A 523 3.55 -10.70 13.09
CA PHE A 523 4.80 -11.45 13.24
C PHE A 523 4.63 -12.75 14.04
N ALA A 524 4.06 -12.67 15.23
CA ALA A 524 3.82 -13.83 16.08
C ALA A 524 2.88 -14.86 15.45
N SER A 525 1.81 -14.41 14.77
CA SER A 525 0.86 -15.31 14.11
C SER A 525 1.48 -16.06 12.92
N ALA A 526 2.26 -15.36 12.08
CA ALA A 526 2.97 -15.94 10.94
C ALA A 526 4.04 -16.92 11.42
N LEU A 527 4.81 -16.55 12.44
CA LEU A 527 5.84 -17.41 13.01
C LEU A 527 5.26 -18.71 13.60
N ARG A 528 4.09 -18.64 14.26
CA ARG A 528 3.35 -19.85 14.68
C ARG A 528 2.87 -20.70 13.52
N ALA A 529 2.50 -20.07 12.40
CA ALA A 529 2.09 -20.79 11.20
C ALA A 529 3.27 -21.52 10.57
N PHE A 530 4.45 -20.89 10.51
CA PHE A 530 5.68 -21.48 9.96
C PHE A 530 6.05 -22.79 10.65
N LEU A 531 5.88 -22.90 11.97
CA LEU A 531 6.15 -24.15 12.70
C LEU A 531 5.27 -25.34 12.27
N ARG A 532 4.25 -25.14 11.43
CA ARG A 532 3.42 -26.19 10.81
C ARG A 532 3.61 -26.29 9.30
N GLN A 533 4.66 -25.68 8.76
CA GLN A 533 4.96 -25.63 7.33
C GLN A 533 6.28 -26.32 6.98
N ASP A 534 6.83 -27.10 7.93
CA ASP A 534 8.08 -27.84 7.76
C ASP A 534 9.28 -26.97 7.29
N PRO A 535 9.57 -25.80 7.91
CA PRO A 535 10.69 -24.97 7.53
C PRO A 535 12.01 -25.53 8.07
N ASP A 536 13.10 -25.34 7.34
CA ASP A 536 14.45 -25.52 7.88
C ASP A 536 14.96 -24.20 8.47
N ILE A 537 14.66 -23.09 7.78
CA ILE A 537 15.14 -21.75 8.11
C ILE A 537 13.96 -20.79 8.16
N ILE A 538 13.91 -20.01 9.24
CA ILE A 538 12.88 -19.00 9.45
C ILE A 538 13.55 -17.63 9.55
N MET A 539 13.07 -16.64 8.80
CA MET A 539 13.45 -15.24 8.99
C MET A 539 12.29 -14.44 9.54
N VAL A 540 12.51 -13.75 10.65
CA VAL A 540 11.56 -12.81 11.22
C VAL A 540 12.14 -11.42 11.04
N GLY A 541 11.45 -10.55 10.30
CA GLY A 541 11.96 -9.23 9.93
C GLY A 541 12.55 -8.45 11.11
N GLU A 542 11.89 -8.54 12.27
CA GLU A 542 12.40 -8.03 13.55
C GLU A 542 11.67 -8.65 14.74
N ILE A 543 12.32 -8.64 15.89
CA ILE A 543 11.72 -9.00 17.18
C ILE A 543 11.47 -7.71 17.97
N ARG A 544 10.21 -7.29 18.07
CA ARG A 544 9.80 -6.07 18.81
C ARG A 544 9.26 -6.36 20.21
N ASP A 545 8.68 -7.53 20.39
CA ASP A 545 7.90 -7.89 21.58
C ASP A 545 8.30 -9.27 22.12
N ARG A 546 7.88 -9.50 23.37
CA ARG A 546 8.11 -10.73 24.11
C ARG A 546 7.55 -11.96 23.40
N GLU A 547 6.35 -11.85 22.84
CA GLU A 547 5.62 -12.96 22.23
C GLU A 547 6.40 -13.52 21.03
N THR A 548 6.82 -12.63 20.13
CA THR A 548 7.63 -12.95 18.96
C THR A 548 8.98 -13.53 19.38
N ALA A 549 9.62 -12.95 20.41
CA ALA A 549 10.89 -13.45 20.95
C ALA A 549 10.78 -14.88 21.49
N GLU A 550 9.74 -15.17 22.30
CA GLU A 550 9.52 -16.50 22.88
C GLU A 550 9.28 -17.56 21.80
N ILE A 551 8.51 -17.24 20.76
CA ILE A 551 8.25 -18.19 19.66
C ILE A 551 9.53 -18.43 18.84
N ALA A 552 10.30 -17.37 18.55
CA ALA A 552 11.57 -17.49 17.82
C ALA A 552 12.57 -18.39 18.57
N ILE A 553 12.66 -18.24 19.88
CA ILE A 553 13.51 -19.08 20.74
C ILE A 553 13.05 -20.52 20.76
N ARG A 554 11.74 -20.76 20.86
CA ARG A 554 11.21 -22.12 20.78
C ARG A 554 11.52 -22.76 19.43
N ALA A 555 11.32 -22.03 18.33
CA ALA A 555 11.67 -22.50 17.00
C ALA A 555 13.15 -22.90 16.90
N ALA A 556 14.03 -22.04 17.42
CA ALA A 556 15.47 -22.30 17.47
C ALA A 556 15.84 -23.56 18.28
N ILE A 557 15.22 -23.75 19.44
CA ILE A 557 15.43 -24.93 20.29
C ILE A 557 14.87 -26.19 19.64
N THR A 558 13.75 -26.09 18.90
CA THR A 558 13.14 -27.24 18.22
C THR A 558 13.78 -27.57 16.88
N GLY A 559 14.97 -27.05 16.59
CA GLY A 559 15.78 -27.49 15.44
C GLY A 559 15.72 -26.59 14.21
N HIS A 560 15.24 -25.35 14.31
CA HIS A 560 15.20 -24.40 13.19
C HIS A 560 16.34 -23.39 13.28
N LEU A 561 16.89 -22.96 12.15
CA LEU A 561 17.74 -21.78 12.12
C LEU A 561 16.86 -20.53 11.98
N VAL A 562 16.93 -19.62 12.94
CA VAL A 562 16.11 -18.41 12.98
C VAL A 562 16.98 -17.18 12.75
N LEU A 563 16.71 -16.43 11.69
CA LEU A 563 17.35 -15.16 11.39
C LEU A 563 16.42 -14.02 11.81
N SER A 564 16.92 -13.02 12.53
CA SER A 564 16.10 -11.85 12.85
C SER A 564 16.90 -10.58 13.07
N THR A 565 16.21 -9.46 13.32
CA THR A 565 16.83 -8.19 13.66
C THR A 565 16.39 -7.64 15.00
N LEU A 566 17.29 -6.89 15.63
CA LEU A 566 17.01 -6.05 16.80
C LEU A 566 17.57 -4.64 16.59
N HIS A 567 17.03 -3.69 17.35
CA HIS A 567 17.49 -2.31 17.38
C HIS A 567 18.35 -2.04 18.62
N THR A 568 19.56 -2.60 18.64
CA THR A 568 20.58 -2.32 19.68
C THR A 568 21.78 -1.59 19.09
N ASN A 569 22.53 -0.93 19.97
CA ASN A 569 23.68 -0.14 19.54
C ASN A 569 24.90 -0.99 19.21
N ASP A 570 25.09 -2.09 19.93
CA ASP A 570 26.18 -3.05 19.80
C ASP A 570 25.66 -4.49 19.87
N SER A 571 26.56 -5.45 19.70
CA SER A 571 26.23 -6.88 19.62
C SER A 571 25.89 -7.47 20.98
N VAL A 572 26.60 -7.07 22.04
CA VAL A 572 26.47 -7.63 23.39
C VAL A 572 25.16 -7.17 24.04
N SER A 573 24.80 -5.90 23.87
CA SER A 573 23.54 -5.30 24.34
C SER A 573 22.28 -5.97 23.77
N SER A 574 22.40 -6.79 22.72
CA SER A 574 21.28 -7.60 22.21
C SER A 574 20.81 -8.66 23.22
N ILE A 575 21.71 -9.15 24.07
CA ILE A 575 21.41 -10.11 25.13
C ILE A 575 20.53 -9.44 26.18
N ASP A 576 20.96 -8.28 26.70
CA ASP A 576 20.15 -7.48 27.63
C ASP A 576 18.79 -7.13 27.03
N ARG A 577 18.75 -6.77 25.75
CA ARG A 577 17.48 -6.46 25.08
C ARG A 577 16.50 -7.63 25.06
N LEU A 578 16.97 -8.86 24.90
CA LEU A 578 16.13 -10.07 25.00
C LEU A 578 15.66 -10.31 26.44
N ILE A 579 16.54 -10.10 27.42
CA ILE A 579 16.22 -10.20 28.86
C ILE A 579 15.16 -9.16 29.24
N ASP A 580 15.31 -7.91 28.80
CA ASP A 580 14.36 -6.81 29.01
C ASP A 580 12.98 -7.10 28.40
N MET A 581 12.94 -7.83 27.28
CA MET A 581 11.69 -8.31 26.70
C MET A 581 11.04 -9.44 27.51
N GLY A 582 11.70 -9.95 28.55
CA GLY A 582 11.18 -11.00 29.44
C GLY A 582 11.56 -12.41 29.00
N VAL A 583 12.60 -12.56 28.19
CA VAL A 583 13.16 -13.86 27.85
C VAL A 583 14.12 -14.31 28.97
N GLU A 584 13.95 -15.54 29.43
CA GLU A 584 14.82 -16.13 30.45
C GLU A 584 16.27 -16.31 29.94
N PRO A 585 17.30 -15.91 30.72
CA PRO A 585 18.70 -15.95 30.27
C PRO A 585 19.18 -17.34 29.82
N PHE A 586 18.75 -18.41 30.49
CA PHE A 586 19.11 -19.78 30.10
C PHE A 586 18.59 -20.16 28.71
N LEU A 587 17.42 -19.63 28.30
CA LEU A 587 16.88 -19.86 26.97
C LEU A 587 17.71 -19.14 25.90
N ILE A 588 18.13 -17.90 26.18
CA ILE A 588 19.02 -17.14 25.31
C ILE A 588 20.34 -17.89 25.13
N ALA A 589 20.96 -18.34 26.24
CA ALA A 589 22.19 -19.10 26.21
C ALA A 589 22.08 -20.38 25.37
N SER A 590 20.94 -21.09 25.44
CA SER A 590 20.72 -22.33 24.70
C SER A 590 20.42 -22.13 23.20
N SER A 591 19.90 -20.97 22.81
CA SER A 591 19.36 -20.74 21.46
C SER A 591 20.20 -19.78 20.61
N LEU A 592 20.87 -18.79 21.21
CA LEU A 592 21.64 -17.79 20.48
C LEU A 592 22.95 -18.38 19.94
N VAL A 593 23.18 -18.22 18.63
CA VAL A 593 24.37 -18.70 17.91
C VAL A 593 25.37 -17.57 17.71
N GLY A 594 24.88 -16.41 17.26
CA GLY A 594 25.72 -15.25 17.02
C GLY A 594 24.92 -13.98 16.80
N VAL A 595 25.59 -12.85 16.99
CA VAL A 595 25.02 -11.51 16.83
C VAL A 595 25.95 -10.67 15.96
N LEU A 596 25.39 -10.08 14.91
CA LEU A 596 26.08 -9.16 14.01
C LEU A 596 25.56 -7.75 14.25
N ALA A 597 26.29 -6.95 15.01
CA ALA A 597 26.02 -5.52 15.08
C ALA A 597 26.66 -4.84 13.87
N GLN A 598 25.94 -3.88 13.27
CA GLN A 598 26.41 -3.20 12.08
C GLN A 598 26.06 -1.72 12.03
N ARG A 599 26.88 -1.00 11.28
CA ARG A 599 26.73 0.42 10.95
C ARG A 599 27.15 0.66 9.51
N LEU A 600 26.49 1.57 8.81
CA LEU A 600 26.94 2.02 7.50
C LEU A 600 27.78 3.28 7.65
N VAL A 601 28.97 3.28 7.05
CA VAL A 601 29.83 4.44 6.90
C VAL A 601 29.94 4.79 5.42
N ARG A 602 30.01 6.08 5.11
CA ARG A 602 30.25 6.55 3.74
C ARG A 602 31.65 6.21 3.27
N ARG A 603 31.77 5.82 2.01
CA ARG A 603 33.05 5.54 1.34
C ARG A 603 33.64 6.83 0.82
N LEU A 604 34.92 7.08 1.07
CA LEU A 604 35.66 8.17 0.46
C LEU A 604 35.61 8.08 -1.06
N CYS A 605 35.41 9.22 -1.72
CA CYS A 605 35.40 9.28 -3.16
C CYS A 605 36.78 8.88 -3.73
N PRO A 606 36.86 7.84 -4.58
CA PRO A 606 38.15 7.34 -5.06
C PRO A 606 38.90 8.35 -5.93
N LYS A 607 38.21 9.32 -6.56
CA LYS A 607 38.85 10.34 -7.41
C LYS A 607 39.42 11.54 -6.67
N CYS A 608 38.89 11.89 -5.49
CA CYS A 608 39.29 13.12 -4.80
C CYS A 608 39.79 12.93 -3.36
N LYS A 609 39.81 11.70 -2.83
CA LYS A 609 40.39 11.48 -1.50
C LYS A 609 41.86 11.91 -1.47
N GLU A 610 42.25 12.60 -0.40
CA GLU A 610 43.62 13.11 -0.22
C GLU A 610 44.28 12.36 0.93
N GLU A 611 45.49 11.84 0.67
CA GLU A 611 46.33 11.18 1.66
C GLU A 611 47.03 12.22 2.54
N TYR A 612 47.04 12.02 3.85
CA TYR A 612 47.79 12.82 4.79
C TYR A 612 48.31 11.99 5.97
N ILE A 613 49.31 12.51 6.68
CA ILE A 613 49.83 11.89 7.89
C ILE A 613 48.89 12.25 9.05
N ALA A 614 48.39 11.23 9.76
CA ALA A 614 47.51 11.42 10.92
C ALA A 614 48.17 12.34 11.96
N LYS A 615 47.43 13.33 12.43
CA LYS A 615 47.87 14.26 13.48
C LYS A 615 47.90 13.53 14.82
N GLU A 616 48.66 14.05 15.79
CA GLU A 616 48.80 13.41 17.12
C GLU A 616 47.48 13.08 17.81
N HIS A 617 46.47 13.96 17.72
CA HIS A 617 45.17 13.69 18.32
C HIS A 617 44.38 12.61 17.57
N GLU A 618 44.51 12.53 16.25
CA GLU A 618 43.88 11.50 15.41
C GLU A 618 44.51 10.14 15.67
N MET A 619 45.84 10.09 15.83
CA MET A 619 46.54 8.87 16.23
C MET A 619 46.11 8.39 17.62
N LYS A 620 45.93 9.31 18.58
CA LYS A 620 45.41 8.98 19.92
C LYS A 620 44.00 8.41 19.84
N ILE A 621 43.11 9.04 19.06
CA ILE A 621 41.74 8.56 18.86
C ILE A 621 41.77 7.15 18.27
N LEU A 622 42.50 6.93 17.18
CA LEU A 622 42.60 5.66 16.47
C LEU A 622 43.47 4.60 17.18
N LYS A 623 44.01 4.92 18.38
CA LYS A 623 44.92 4.05 19.15
C LYS A 623 46.13 3.55 18.33
N LEU A 624 46.68 4.44 17.50
CA LEU A 624 47.84 4.17 16.64
C LEU A 624 49.14 4.56 17.36
N ASN A 625 50.16 3.70 17.25
CA ASN A 625 51.46 3.89 17.91
C ASN A 625 52.53 4.50 16.99
N GLU A 626 52.28 4.54 15.68
CA GLU A 626 53.23 4.96 14.66
C GLU A 626 52.58 5.95 13.69
N GLU A 627 53.41 6.80 13.08
CA GLU A 627 52.96 7.72 12.03
C GLU A 627 52.29 6.92 10.90
N THR A 628 50.98 7.13 10.77
CA THR A 628 50.15 6.36 9.84
C THR A 628 49.53 7.31 8.83
N ARG A 629 49.52 6.87 7.57
CA ARG A 629 48.85 7.61 6.49
C ARG A 629 47.38 7.24 6.47
N ILE A 630 46.53 8.26 6.47
CA ILE A 630 45.08 8.15 6.39
C ILE A 630 44.54 9.10 5.32
N TYR A 631 43.25 9.02 5.03
CA TYR A 631 42.62 9.78 3.96
C TYR A 631 41.50 10.67 4.49
N LYS A 632 41.37 11.86 3.90
CA LYS A 632 40.29 12.84 4.20
C LYS A 632 39.43 13.11 2.97
N PRO A 633 38.15 13.48 3.15
CA PRO A 633 37.30 13.94 2.05
C PRO A 633 37.78 15.31 1.52
N VAL A 634 37.72 15.52 0.20
CA VAL A 634 38.00 16.82 -0.43
C VAL A 634 36.77 17.35 -1.16
N GLY A 635 36.13 16.53 -1.98
CA GLY A 635 35.01 16.93 -2.82
C GLY A 635 35.45 17.19 -4.27
N CYS A 636 34.66 16.68 -5.20
CA CYS A 636 34.82 16.91 -6.64
C CYS A 636 33.46 16.75 -7.34
N PRO A 637 33.35 17.08 -8.64
CA PRO A 637 32.09 16.91 -9.38
C PRO A 637 31.53 15.47 -9.32
N GLU A 638 32.39 14.44 -9.29
CA GLU A 638 31.91 13.04 -9.28
C GLU A 638 31.20 12.63 -7.97
N CYS A 639 31.52 13.28 -6.87
CA CYS A 639 30.87 13.07 -5.57
C CYS A 639 29.95 14.24 -5.19
N ASN A 640 29.63 15.12 -6.15
CA ASN A 640 28.83 16.32 -5.95
C ASN A 640 29.36 17.19 -4.78
N GLY A 641 30.68 17.30 -4.65
CA GLY A 641 31.33 18.10 -3.60
C GLY A 641 31.34 17.48 -2.20
N SER A 642 30.68 16.35 -1.97
CA SER A 642 30.59 15.74 -0.62
C SER A 642 31.90 15.11 -0.12
N GLY A 643 32.78 14.70 -1.03
CA GLY A 643 33.97 13.91 -0.72
C GLY A 643 33.72 12.42 -0.52
N TYR A 644 32.46 11.97 -0.59
CA TYR A 644 32.05 10.58 -0.40
C TYR A 644 31.23 10.04 -1.57
N LYS A 645 31.29 8.73 -1.82
CA LYS A 645 30.47 8.07 -2.86
C LYS A 645 30.11 6.65 -2.46
N GLY A 646 28.86 6.45 -2.08
CA GLY A 646 28.35 5.16 -1.63
C GLY A 646 28.72 4.84 -0.18
N ARG A 647 28.29 3.67 0.28
CA ARG A 647 28.40 3.24 1.68
C ARG A 647 28.96 1.84 1.78
N ILE A 648 29.56 1.52 2.92
CA ILE A 648 30.06 0.20 3.30
C ILE A 648 29.69 -0.07 4.76
N ALA A 649 29.48 -1.33 5.12
CA ALA A 649 29.18 -1.69 6.50
C ALA A 649 30.46 -1.92 7.31
N ALA A 650 30.43 -1.47 8.57
CA ALA A 650 31.34 -1.90 9.62
C ALA A 650 30.60 -2.88 10.52
N TYR A 651 31.25 -3.99 10.84
CA TYR A 651 30.66 -5.11 11.58
C TYR A 651 31.32 -5.32 12.94
N GLU A 652 30.51 -5.72 13.91
CA GLU A 652 30.94 -6.29 15.19
C GLU A 652 30.22 -7.63 15.34
N ILE A 653 30.99 -8.72 15.29
CA ILE A 653 30.45 -10.08 15.24
C ILE A 653 30.76 -10.81 16.55
N LEU A 654 29.70 -11.06 17.33
CA LEU A 654 29.72 -11.83 18.56
C LEU A 654 29.37 -13.30 18.28
N MET A 655 30.32 -14.20 18.55
CA MET A 655 30.14 -15.65 18.44
C MET A 655 29.77 -16.25 19.80
N ILE A 656 28.69 -17.02 19.93
CA ILE A 656 28.31 -17.61 21.22
C ILE A 656 28.99 -18.97 21.42
N ASN A 657 30.02 -19.02 22.25
CA ASN A 657 30.73 -20.24 22.64
C ASN A 657 30.26 -20.79 24.02
N GLY A 658 30.81 -21.92 24.47
CA GLY A 658 30.42 -22.56 25.73
C GLY A 658 30.53 -21.65 26.95
N GLU A 659 31.67 -20.95 27.11
CA GLU A 659 31.89 -20.03 28.23
C GLU A 659 30.91 -18.85 28.21
N MET A 660 30.60 -18.30 27.03
CA MET A 660 29.57 -17.26 26.90
C MET A 660 28.20 -17.77 27.30
N ARG A 661 27.83 -19.02 26.94
CA ARG A 661 26.55 -19.60 27.36
C ARG A 661 26.43 -19.69 28.87
N GLU A 662 27.51 -20.05 29.56
CA GLU A 662 27.53 -20.09 31.03
C GLU A 662 27.30 -18.71 31.63
N LEU A 663 28.01 -17.68 31.15
CA LEU A 663 27.84 -16.30 31.63
C LEU A 663 26.43 -15.76 31.36
N ILE A 664 25.89 -16.00 30.16
CA ILE A 664 24.53 -15.58 29.79
C ILE A 664 23.52 -16.30 30.70
N SER A 665 23.66 -17.62 30.90
CA SER A 665 22.74 -18.39 31.75
C SER A 665 22.77 -17.95 33.21
N GLN A 666 23.91 -17.44 33.71
CA GLN A 666 24.06 -16.92 35.07
C GLN A 666 23.62 -15.45 35.21
N ASN A 667 23.17 -14.83 34.11
CA ASN A 667 22.85 -13.40 34.05
C ASN A 667 24.02 -12.54 34.54
N ALA A 668 25.24 -12.87 34.08
CA ALA A 668 26.45 -12.15 34.44
C ALA A 668 26.41 -10.69 33.95
N PRO A 669 27.15 -9.77 34.60
CA PRO A 669 27.23 -8.39 34.16
C PRO A 669 27.69 -8.28 32.70
N ILE A 670 27.04 -7.38 31.94
CA ILE A 670 27.27 -7.23 30.50
C ILE A 670 28.73 -6.90 30.15
N GLU A 671 29.43 -6.15 31.01
CA GLU A 671 30.86 -5.86 30.85
C GLU A 671 31.73 -7.12 30.89
N THR A 672 31.37 -8.10 31.72
CA THR A 672 32.09 -9.38 31.80
C THR A 672 31.91 -10.17 30.51
N ILE A 673 30.69 -10.18 29.96
CA ILE A 673 30.40 -10.81 28.66
C ILE A 673 31.19 -10.11 27.55
N ARG A 674 31.21 -8.77 27.55
CA ARG A 674 31.96 -7.98 26.56
C ARG A 674 33.47 -8.26 26.64
N GLN A 675 34.06 -8.30 27.84
CA GLN A 675 35.47 -8.62 28.01
C GLN A 675 35.81 -10.02 27.49
N LEU A 676 34.97 -11.01 27.78
CA LEU A 676 35.15 -12.36 27.24
C LEU A 676 35.02 -12.40 25.71
N ALA A 677 34.06 -11.66 25.14
CA ALA A 677 33.90 -11.56 23.70
C ALA A 677 35.15 -10.97 23.02
N LEU A 678 35.73 -9.91 23.59
CA LEU A 678 36.98 -9.31 23.11
C LEU A 678 38.17 -10.28 23.21
N GLN A 679 38.28 -11.03 24.33
CA GLN A 679 39.29 -12.07 24.49
C GLN A 679 39.14 -13.19 23.45
N ASN A 680 37.91 -13.52 23.08
CA ASN A 680 37.58 -14.49 22.04
C ASN A 680 37.70 -13.94 20.61
N GLY A 681 38.29 -12.74 20.43
CA GLY A 681 38.60 -12.18 19.11
C GLY A 681 37.46 -11.43 18.44
N MET A 682 36.43 -11.03 19.19
CA MET A 682 35.46 -10.03 18.72
C MET A 682 36.17 -8.70 18.47
N LYS A 683 35.88 -8.07 17.34
CA LYS A 683 36.28 -6.69 17.03
C LYS A 683 35.08 -5.79 17.25
N THR A 684 35.28 -4.69 17.96
CA THR A 684 34.21 -3.71 18.20
C THR A 684 33.87 -2.95 16.91
N LEU A 685 32.72 -2.29 16.86
CA LEU A 685 32.39 -1.36 15.76
C LEU A 685 33.47 -0.29 15.58
N PHE A 686 34.10 0.15 16.67
CA PHE A 686 35.22 1.09 16.64
C PHE A 686 36.46 0.50 15.95
N ASP A 687 36.84 -0.74 16.30
CA ASP A 687 37.97 -1.43 15.70
C ASP A 687 37.74 -1.65 14.20
N SER A 688 36.54 -2.07 13.82
CA SER A 688 36.17 -2.30 12.43
C SER A 688 36.17 -1.02 11.59
N CYS A 689 35.64 0.09 12.13
CA CYS A 689 35.76 1.40 11.49
C CYS A 689 37.22 1.86 11.35
N THR A 690 38.03 1.63 12.38
CA THR A 690 39.47 1.95 12.35
C THR A 690 40.16 1.19 11.22
N ARG A 691 39.88 -0.10 11.03
CA ARG A 691 40.40 -0.89 9.89
C ARG A 691 40.02 -0.27 8.54
N LEU A 692 38.76 0.14 8.37
CA LEU A 692 38.28 0.79 7.14
C LEU A 692 38.98 2.15 6.87
N ILE A 693 39.34 2.89 7.92
CA ILE A 693 40.11 4.14 7.79
C ILE A 693 41.54 3.84 7.32
N LEU A 694 42.18 2.81 7.91
CA LEU A 694 43.54 2.40 7.56
C LEU A 694 43.65 1.88 6.11
N GLU A 695 42.60 1.26 5.57
CA GLU A 695 42.51 0.89 4.15
C GLU A 695 42.15 2.06 3.22
N GLY A 696 41.90 3.25 3.77
CA GLY A 696 41.51 4.44 3.01
C GLY A 696 40.15 4.31 2.35
N ILE A 697 39.24 3.53 2.95
CA ILE A 697 37.86 3.33 2.49
C ILE A 697 36.96 4.41 3.07
N THR A 698 37.11 4.78 4.34
CA THR A 698 36.33 5.84 5.01
C THR A 698 37.26 6.82 5.75
N SER A 699 36.67 7.83 6.39
CA SER A 699 37.41 8.89 7.10
C SER A 699 37.18 8.82 8.61
N LEU A 700 38.06 9.49 9.36
CA LEU A 700 37.88 9.66 10.81
C LEU A 700 36.61 10.46 11.13
N GLU A 701 36.32 11.50 10.35
CA GLU A 701 35.10 12.31 10.48
C GLU A 701 33.83 11.46 10.38
N GLU A 702 33.81 10.53 9.43
CA GLU A 702 32.67 9.64 9.24
C GLU A 702 32.50 8.67 10.41
N MET A 703 33.60 8.06 10.88
CA MET A 703 33.55 7.18 12.05
C MET A 703 32.98 7.89 13.27
N MET A 704 33.43 9.12 13.56
CA MET A 704 32.93 9.92 14.69
C MET A 704 31.43 10.24 14.60
N SER A 705 30.86 10.29 13.39
CA SER A 705 29.44 10.54 13.19
C SER A 705 28.55 9.31 13.45
N VAL A 706 29.12 8.10 13.39
CA VAL A 706 28.36 6.84 13.42
C VAL A 706 28.64 6.01 14.67
N VAL A 707 29.85 6.12 15.25
CA VAL A 707 30.28 5.40 16.43
C VAL A 707 30.44 6.38 17.59
N SER A 708 29.71 6.16 18.68
CA SER A 708 29.91 6.92 19.92
C SER A 708 31.25 6.53 20.54
N ILE A 709 32.19 7.47 20.56
CA ILE A 709 33.48 7.32 21.25
C ILE A 709 33.23 7.66 22.72
N ASN A 710 32.81 6.66 23.49
CA ASN A 710 32.75 6.77 24.94
C ASN A 710 34.01 6.14 25.54
N GLU A 711 35.15 6.82 25.36
CA GLU A 711 36.37 6.75 26.18
C GLU A 711 37.42 7.73 25.66
#